data_AF-A0A2D5Z8W6-F1
#
_entry.id   AF-A0A2D5Z8W6-F1
#
_cell.length_a   1.000
_cell.length_b   1.000
_cell.length_c   1.000
_cell.angle_alpha   90.00
_cell.angle_beta   90.00
_cell.angle_gamma   90.00
#
_symmetry.space_group_name_H-M   'P 1'
#
loop_
_entity.id
_entity.type
_entity.pdbx_description
1 polymer ?
#
loop_
_entity_poly.entity_id
_entity_poly.type
_entity_poly.pdbx_seq_one_letter_code
_entity_poly.pdbx_strand_id
1 'polypeptide(L)'
;PPVRRNLPEARTDMTGWGEGQPNARLSTSAIGMGRPHSNGPIEHPDRHSYRRSVGSQAVAVPQTLGFLPGGVIVVPKERGGVTGSSSYGKCQFNERCHLSARITLTILAATFGFCPLTASAEKTGAKKGGYVDVRTYLPQGYVTDGSVDYREQIQKCFDENAYVYFPGSDDSAQPMIYGSTAALKTRPFSVVRFGTNAILKRLPCFGELLTLGKGTHLIGAVIDGNKYAHWPLMADRPYEHYAYVTGHGVVLGGQNIIKDCFVYNLAGIAFGAWSSSDNKIYRSRAENCGFLEATGEETWMGEHASGDGFFFYPNSHNNLVKDCEAYDCSRWGFVIEGSSTNNTFVDCRGGNIHFKCFGFIDVEGEVPNNSLVRCRSHNSGITVMGSQNDLFGCVASQIDAMNASYVRIIACTTTGGPIAVGSTFDALEANARPSAMVLFNRVFMSRPFEGGGIRVACGDHKSIVSNNTVYAYEHGPRRAKGLALKNVAVASGNQISHGRWDKEISQFEKPYYLRARVDLEFMLARKREAADRRLRAYLPELGIEDEPAHLKILIGEFPFAWDRDDVGRKLAWHKPANRPETPGRAFIGRHWDTDHVWGPAPIGWHFLRFELPDAHEGRKVFLHFGAIDGHATVYLNGREIGMHDGNTEVGWNAPFHFDVSEGVRAGANDLALRVFASSQLGGPYRPISVVVR
;
A
#
# COMPACT_ATOMS: atom_id res chain seq x y z
N PRO A 1 -67.96 8.22 -28.63
CA PRO A 1 -67.47 8.41 -30.01
C PRO A 1 -65.95 8.67 -30.02
N PRO A 2 -65.10 7.66 -30.27
CA PRO A 2 -65.39 6.21 -30.39
C PRO A 2 -65.91 5.61 -29.07
N VAL A 3 -66.42 4.37 -28.95
CA VAL A 3 -66.68 3.26 -29.91
C VAL A 3 -65.54 2.26 -30.16
N ARG A 4 -65.37 1.32 -29.19
CA ARG A 4 -65.16 -0.15 -29.38
C ARG A 4 -63.76 -0.64 -29.84
N ARG A 5 -63.24 -1.80 -29.39
CA ARG A 5 -63.74 -3.01 -28.66
C ARG A 5 -62.69 -3.42 -27.59
N ASN A 6 -63.04 -3.71 -26.34
CA ASN A 6 -63.47 -5.01 -25.74
C ASN A 6 -62.37 -6.09 -25.50
N LEU A 7 -61.98 -6.25 -24.22
CA LEU A 7 -61.92 -7.53 -23.43
C LEU A 7 -60.91 -8.65 -23.84
N PRO A 8 -60.63 -9.65 -22.96
CA PRO A 8 -61.13 -9.90 -21.59
C PRO A 8 -60.03 -10.07 -20.50
N GLU A 9 -60.46 -10.28 -19.26
CA GLU A 9 -59.64 -10.80 -18.14
C GLU A 9 -59.47 -12.33 -18.20
N ALA A 10 -58.43 -12.86 -17.52
CA ALA A 10 -58.39 -14.24 -17.06
C ALA A 10 -57.52 -14.39 -15.80
N ARG A 11 -57.94 -15.23 -14.84
CA ARG A 11 -57.10 -15.75 -13.75
C ARG A 11 -56.78 -17.22 -14.03
N THR A 12 -55.55 -17.65 -13.73
CA THR A 12 -55.20 -19.05 -13.42
C THR A 12 -53.88 -19.10 -12.65
N ASP A 13 -53.63 -20.22 -11.97
CA ASP A 13 -52.65 -20.34 -10.89
C ASP A 13 -51.27 -20.91 -11.29
N MET A 14 -50.26 -20.50 -10.51
CA MET A 14 -49.06 -21.25 -10.08
C MET A 14 -48.03 -21.85 -11.07
N THR A 15 -46.79 -21.90 -10.55
CA THR A 15 -45.58 -22.61 -11.04
C THR A 15 -44.85 -22.01 -12.24
N GLY A 16 -43.52 -22.20 -12.26
CA GLY A 16 -42.61 -21.75 -13.31
C GLY A 16 -41.48 -20.85 -12.79
N TRP A 17 -40.25 -21.37 -12.73
CA TRP A 17 -39.04 -20.56 -12.51
C TRP A 17 -38.66 -19.86 -13.84
N GLY A 18 -38.13 -18.64 -13.77
CA GLY A 18 -37.63 -17.90 -14.93
C GLY A 18 -36.94 -16.61 -14.50
N GLU A 19 -35.72 -16.39 -14.99
CA GLU A 19 -34.81 -15.35 -14.49
C GLU A 19 -35.19 -13.92 -14.92
N GLY A 20 -34.89 -12.93 -14.06
CA GLY A 20 -35.04 -11.51 -14.36
C GLY A 20 -34.18 -10.62 -13.45
N GLN A 21 -33.21 -9.93 -14.06
CA GLN A 21 -32.45 -8.84 -13.44
C GLN A 21 -33.36 -7.63 -13.10
N PRO A 22 -33.01 -6.70 -12.16
CA PRO A 22 -31.71 -6.01 -12.15
C PRO A 22 -31.14 -5.46 -10.81
N ASN A 23 -29.99 -4.79 -10.94
CA ASN A 23 -29.37 -3.79 -10.07
C ASN A 23 -30.19 -3.20 -8.90
N ALA A 24 -29.63 -3.27 -7.68
CA ALA A 24 -29.81 -2.24 -6.66
C ALA A 24 -28.62 -2.20 -5.68
N ARG A 25 -28.27 -0.99 -5.20
CA ARG A 25 -27.38 -0.81 -4.03
C ARG A 25 -28.16 -1.15 -2.76
N LEU A 26 -27.53 -1.79 -1.77
CA LEU A 26 -28.06 -1.84 -0.40
C LEU A 26 -26.99 -1.53 0.64
N SER A 27 -27.09 -0.34 1.21
CA SER A 27 -26.55 -0.02 2.53
C SER A 27 -27.41 -0.69 3.61
N THR A 28 -26.85 -1.58 4.42
CA THR A 28 -27.57 -2.26 5.50
C THR A 28 -27.65 -1.39 6.76
N SER A 29 -28.80 -0.74 6.96
CA SER A 29 -29.12 -0.04 8.20
C SER A 29 -29.56 -1.00 9.32
N ALA A 30 -29.34 -0.61 10.58
CA ALA A 30 -29.65 -1.43 11.74
C ALA A 30 -31.16 -1.49 12.08
N ILE A 31 -31.55 -2.59 12.72
CA ILE A 31 -32.85 -2.81 13.39
C ILE A 31 -32.58 -2.82 14.92
N GLY A 32 -33.42 -2.32 15.82
CA GLY A 32 -34.71 -1.63 15.62
C GLY A 32 -35.64 -1.74 16.84
N MET A 33 -35.37 -0.99 17.92
CA MET A 33 -36.24 -0.73 19.09
C MET A 33 -35.89 0.67 19.63
N GLY A 34 -36.74 1.47 20.28
CA GLY A 34 -38.19 1.41 20.55
C GLY A 34 -38.67 2.80 21.06
N ARG A 35 -39.93 3.18 20.80
CA ARG A 35 -40.51 4.53 21.06
C ARG A 35 -40.89 4.75 22.56
N PRO A 36 -41.37 5.95 22.98
CA PRO A 36 -40.85 7.33 22.80
C PRO A 36 -40.95 8.18 24.11
N HIS A 37 -40.58 9.47 24.09
CA HIS A 37 -41.34 10.56 24.76
C HIS A 37 -41.00 11.93 24.14
N SER A 38 -41.66 13.02 24.57
CA SER A 38 -42.10 14.10 23.66
C SER A 38 -42.08 15.54 24.21
N ASN A 39 -41.87 16.51 23.30
CA ASN A 39 -42.09 17.96 23.41
C ASN A 39 -41.09 18.73 24.32
N GLY A 40 -40.72 19.99 24.04
CA GLY A 40 -41.09 20.90 22.95
C GLY A 40 -40.05 22.04 22.75
N PRO A 41 -40.29 23.02 21.86
CA PRO A 41 -39.29 24.04 21.47
C PRO A 41 -39.30 25.32 22.32
N ILE A 42 -38.17 26.05 22.33
CA ILE A 42 -38.03 27.42 22.84
C ILE A 42 -37.16 28.24 21.85
N GLU A 43 -37.44 29.54 21.74
CA GLU A 43 -36.96 30.45 20.68
C GLU A 43 -35.67 31.22 21.04
N HIS A 44 -35.11 31.94 20.05
CA HIS A 44 -34.06 32.95 20.25
C HIS A 44 -34.59 34.20 20.98
N PRO A 45 -33.69 35.03 21.54
CA PRO A 45 -33.50 36.35 20.91
C PRO A 45 -32.06 36.92 20.89
N ASP A 46 -31.65 37.34 19.69
CA ASP A 46 -31.14 38.66 19.30
C ASP A 46 -29.94 39.39 19.99
N ARG A 47 -29.09 40.01 19.13
CA ARG A 47 -28.20 41.20 19.31
C ARG A 47 -27.04 41.14 20.34
N HIS A 48 -25.82 41.54 19.96
CA HIS A 48 -25.53 42.95 19.64
C HIS A 48 -24.35 43.20 18.68
N SER A 49 -24.30 44.43 18.15
CA SER A 49 -23.34 44.92 17.16
C SER A 49 -22.16 45.71 17.75
N TYR A 50 -20.99 45.70 17.10
CA TYR A 50 -20.05 46.83 17.09
C TYR A 50 -19.38 47.00 15.71
N ARG A 51 -18.88 48.21 15.39
CA ARG A 51 -18.55 48.63 14.02
C ARG A 51 -17.40 49.65 13.98
N ARG A 52 -16.46 49.49 13.03
CA ARG A 52 -15.32 50.41 12.70
C ARG A 52 -14.25 50.52 13.83
N SER A 53 -12.98 50.79 13.56
CA SER A 53 -12.40 51.75 12.59
C SER A 53 -11.21 51.20 11.77
N VAL A 54 -10.50 52.09 11.07
CA VAL A 54 -9.46 51.81 10.06
C VAL A 54 -8.15 52.46 10.49
N GLY A 55 -7.01 51.80 10.26
CA GLY A 55 -5.67 52.34 10.51
C GLY A 55 -4.61 51.65 9.66
N SER A 56 -4.17 52.32 8.58
CA SER A 56 -3.15 51.81 7.66
C SER A 56 -1.85 52.60 7.79
N GLN A 57 -0.71 51.92 7.91
CA GLN A 57 0.60 52.45 7.51
C GLN A 57 1.55 51.30 7.17
N ALA A 58 2.48 51.56 6.25
CA ALA A 58 3.46 50.59 5.75
C ALA A 58 4.88 51.05 6.05
N VAL A 59 5.81 50.10 6.19
CA VAL A 59 7.26 50.35 6.32
C VAL A 59 8.01 49.41 5.36
N ALA A 60 9.17 49.85 4.88
CA ALA A 60 9.75 49.41 3.60
C ALA A 60 10.72 48.21 3.66
N VAL A 61 11.03 47.71 2.46
CA VAL A 61 11.99 46.63 2.15
C VAL A 61 13.39 47.21 1.85
N PRO A 62 14.48 46.59 2.35
CA PRO A 62 15.81 46.65 1.74
C PRO A 62 16.11 45.40 0.87
N GLN A 63 16.98 45.54 -0.13
CA GLN A 63 17.18 44.53 -1.19
C GLN A 63 18.51 43.74 -1.09
N THR A 64 18.47 42.51 -1.61
CA THR A 64 19.54 41.77 -2.35
C THR A 64 21.00 41.76 -1.87
N LEU A 65 21.47 40.55 -1.56
CA LEU A 65 22.78 39.92 -1.88
C LEU A 65 22.56 38.40 -1.66
N GLY A 66 23.25 37.43 -2.26
CA GLY A 66 24.38 37.38 -3.20
C GLY A 66 25.03 35.99 -3.02
N PHE A 67 25.25 35.20 -4.08
CA PHE A 67 25.43 33.72 -3.95
C PHE A 67 26.79 33.20 -4.47
N LEU A 68 27.29 32.13 -3.83
CA LEU A 68 28.43 31.25 -4.20
C LEU A 68 29.87 31.81 -3.94
N PRO A 69 30.92 30.96 -3.83
CA PRO A 69 30.99 29.83 -2.87
C PRO A 69 32.39 29.60 -2.22
N GLY A 70 32.40 29.02 -1.01
CA GLY A 70 33.56 28.27 -0.46
C GLY A 70 34.56 29.05 0.42
N GLY A 71 35.11 28.39 1.44
CA GLY A 71 36.14 28.94 2.34
C GLY A 71 36.14 28.31 3.73
N VAL A 72 37.31 27.87 4.20
CA VAL A 72 37.51 27.22 5.52
C VAL A 72 37.34 28.22 6.67
N ILE A 73 36.68 27.81 7.76
CA ILE A 73 36.58 28.59 9.01
C ILE A 73 37.80 28.31 9.91
N VAL A 74 38.46 29.37 10.36
CA VAL A 74 39.51 29.35 11.40
C VAL A 74 39.00 30.09 12.64
N VAL A 75 39.25 29.55 13.84
CA VAL A 75 38.76 30.10 15.11
C VAL A 75 39.92 30.65 15.96
N PRO A 76 39.99 31.96 16.24
CA PRO A 76 40.98 32.56 17.15
C PRO A 76 40.59 32.36 18.63
N LYS A 77 41.53 32.65 19.56
CA LYS A 77 41.46 32.20 20.96
C LYS A 77 42.07 33.20 21.96
N GLU A 78 41.24 33.83 22.77
CA GLU A 78 41.61 34.68 23.93
C GLU A 78 40.74 34.25 25.14
N ARG A 79 41.15 34.14 26.42
CA ARG A 79 42.20 34.70 27.32
C ARG A 79 41.74 35.88 28.21
N GLY A 80 41.51 35.57 29.50
CA GLY A 80 41.34 36.55 30.60
C GLY A 80 39.88 36.94 30.88
N GLY A 81 39.46 37.26 32.13
CA GLY A 81 40.20 37.23 33.40
C GLY A 81 39.27 37.41 34.63
N VAL A 82 39.71 36.91 35.79
CA VAL A 82 39.06 36.93 37.13
C VAL A 82 38.73 38.39 37.57
N THR A 83 37.62 38.71 38.26
CA THR A 83 37.43 38.70 39.74
C THR A 83 36.05 39.24 40.18
N GLY A 84 35.57 38.90 41.39
CA GLY A 84 34.47 39.60 42.10
C GLY A 84 33.59 38.69 42.96
N SER A 85 33.22 39.08 44.19
CA SER A 85 32.47 38.23 45.13
C SER A 85 31.60 38.99 46.16
N SER A 86 30.64 38.27 46.77
CA SER A 86 29.66 38.72 47.79
C SER A 86 28.53 39.64 47.23
N SER A 87 27.36 39.79 47.88
CA SER A 87 26.90 39.34 49.22
C SER A 87 25.40 38.92 49.22
N TYR A 88 24.88 38.47 50.38
CA TYR A 88 23.50 37.95 50.54
C TYR A 88 22.45 39.02 50.84
N GLY A 89 21.22 38.82 50.33
CA GLY A 89 20.00 39.54 50.76
C GLY A 89 18.74 38.74 50.42
N LYS A 90 17.70 38.79 51.28
CA LYS A 90 16.41 38.11 51.09
C LYS A 90 15.27 39.12 50.93
N CYS A 91 14.38 38.94 49.95
CA CYS A 91 12.93 38.95 50.20
C CYS A 91 12.10 38.30 49.08
N GLN A 92 10.78 38.24 49.30
CA GLN A 92 9.77 37.38 48.67
C GLN A 92 9.21 37.82 47.30
N PHE A 93 8.74 36.84 46.51
CA PHE A 93 7.63 36.81 45.50
C PHE A 93 7.45 38.02 44.52
N ASN A 94 7.08 37.85 43.23
CA ASN A 94 6.45 36.73 42.51
C ASN A 94 6.75 36.76 40.98
N GLU A 95 6.39 35.68 40.28
CA GLU A 95 6.10 35.56 38.84
C GLU A 95 7.21 35.70 37.75
N ARG A 96 7.21 34.69 36.85
CA ARG A 96 7.60 34.64 35.40
C ARG A 96 9.06 34.41 34.94
N CYS A 97 9.12 33.51 33.93
CA CYS A 97 10.09 33.37 32.83
C CYS A 97 11.42 32.58 33.01
N HIS A 98 11.90 32.09 31.86
CA HIS A 98 13.24 31.53 31.53
C HIS A 98 13.66 30.16 32.09
N LEU A 99 13.10 29.08 31.51
CA LEU A 99 13.74 27.76 31.49
C LEU A 99 14.71 27.65 30.29
N SER A 100 15.97 28.07 30.46
CA SER A 100 16.98 28.02 29.37
C SER A 100 18.40 27.70 29.84
N ALA A 101 18.58 26.62 30.62
CA ALA A 101 19.91 26.17 31.06
C ALA A 101 19.97 24.66 31.41
N ARG A 102 20.04 23.76 30.40
CA ARG A 102 20.45 22.34 30.60
C ARG A 102 20.78 21.53 29.32
N ILE A 103 21.51 22.10 28.35
CA ILE A 103 22.07 21.36 27.20
C ILE A 103 23.56 21.68 27.02
N THR A 104 24.42 21.17 27.91
CA THR A 104 25.89 21.30 27.78
C THR A 104 26.68 20.19 28.51
N LEU A 105 26.28 18.91 28.43
CA LEU A 105 27.11 17.80 28.96
C LEU A 105 26.74 16.39 28.46
N THR A 106 26.62 16.17 27.14
CA THR A 106 26.45 14.80 26.57
C THR A 106 27.01 14.65 25.15
N ILE A 107 28.13 15.30 24.83
CA ILE A 107 28.89 15.08 23.58
C ILE A 107 30.40 15.02 23.90
N LEU A 108 30.87 13.88 24.42
CA LEU A 108 32.28 13.44 24.45
C LEU A 108 32.42 12.03 25.08
N ALA A 109 31.84 11.03 24.43
CA ALA A 109 31.92 9.62 24.87
C ALA A 109 31.71 8.63 23.69
N ALA A 110 32.43 8.85 22.58
CA ALA A 110 32.22 8.12 21.32
C ALA A 110 33.52 7.90 20.51
N THR A 111 34.64 7.64 21.20
CA THR A 111 35.92 7.23 20.60
C THR A 111 36.64 6.28 21.56
N PHE A 112 37.46 5.38 21.00
CA PHE A 112 38.11 4.24 21.66
C PHE A 112 37.17 3.13 22.16
N GLY A 113 37.01 2.10 21.33
CA GLY A 113 36.57 0.79 21.77
C GLY A 113 37.74 -0.20 21.77
N PHE A 114 37.93 -0.93 22.87
CA PHE A 114 38.60 -2.24 22.92
C PHE A 114 38.21 -2.89 24.26
N CYS A 115 37.63 -4.08 24.23
CA CYS A 115 37.34 -4.85 25.45
C CYS A 115 37.26 -6.36 25.16
N PRO A 116 38.38 -7.08 25.20
CA PRO A 116 38.39 -8.54 25.25
C PRO A 116 38.40 -9.01 26.71
N LEU A 117 37.36 -9.74 27.13
CA LEU A 117 37.45 -10.59 28.32
C LEU A 117 36.40 -11.71 28.29
N THR A 118 36.81 -12.87 27.78
CA THR A 118 36.04 -14.12 27.84
C THR A 118 36.15 -14.74 29.24
N ALA A 119 35.03 -15.01 29.91
CA ALA A 119 35.03 -15.83 31.12
C ALA A 119 33.70 -16.57 31.34
N SER A 120 33.79 -17.91 31.42
CA SER A 120 32.89 -18.89 32.04
C SER A 120 31.36 -18.74 31.92
N ALA A 121 30.73 -19.75 31.33
CA ALA A 121 29.30 -20.03 31.55
C ALA A 121 29.12 -20.92 32.80
N GLU A 122 28.45 -20.40 33.83
CA GLU A 122 28.01 -21.22 34.97
C GLU A 122 26.58 -21.73 34.79
N LYS A 123 26.36 -23.00 35.13
CA LYS A 123 25.04 -23.66 35.09
C LYS A 123 24.20 -23.30 36.31
N THR A 124 23.65 -22.10 36.36
CA THR A 124 22.58 -21.75 37.31
C THR A 124 21.35 -21.21 36.58
N GLY A 125 20.19 -21.81 36.84
CA GLY A 125 18.92 -21.36 36.27
C GLY A 125 18.46 -20.04 36.89
N ALA A 126 18.07 -19.10 36.04
CA ALA A 126 17.39 -17.84 36.40
C ALA A 126 18.07 -16.94 37.46
N LYS A 127 18.92 -15.99 37.01
CA LYS A 127 18.58 -14.54 36.99
C LYS A 127 19.74 -13.62 36.56
N LYS A 128 19.70 -13.16 35.31
CA LYS A 128 20.08 -11.80 34.93
C LYS A 128 18.90 -11.15 34.19
N GLY A 129 18.06 -10.43 34.92
CA GLY A 129 16.90 -9.69 34.37
C GLY A 129 15.51 -10.19 34.75
N GLY A 130 15.37 -11.31 35.47
CA GLY A 130 14.08 -11.75 36.04
C GLY A 130 13.13 -12.52 35.11
N TYR A 131 13.47 -12.67 33.83
CA TYR A 131 12.70 -13.48 32.87
C TYR A 131 12.89 -14.99 33.10
N VAL A 132 11.87 -15.76 32.74
CA VAL A 132 11.91 -17.21 32.58
C VAL A 132 12.24 -17.56 31.12
N ASP A 133 13.22 -18.42 30.93
CA ASP A 133 13.60 -18.94 29.61
C ASP A 133 12.56 -19.98 29.16
N VAL A 134 11.89 -19.75 28.03
CA VAL A 134 10.81 -20.63 27.52
C VAL A 134 11.27 -22.08 27.33
N ARG A 135 12.57 -22.32 27.15
CA ARG A 135 13.14 -23.66 26.99
C ARG A 135 13.05 -24.51 28.26
N THR A 136 12.79 -23.93 29.44
CA THR A 136 12.54 -24.73 30.66
C THR A 136 11.19 -25.44 30.64
N TYR A 137 10.31 -25.13 29.68
CA TYR A 137 9.03 -25.80 29.46
C TYR A 137 9.08 -26.82 28.31
N LEU A 138 10.14 -26.80 27.49
CA LEU A 138 10.29 -27.70 26.36
C LEU A 138 10.76 -29.09 26.80
N PRO A 139 10.40 -30.18 26.07
CA PRO A 139 10.82 -31.53 26.41
C PRO A 139 12.34 -31.72 26.33
N GLN A 140 12.87 -32.71 27.05
CA GLN A 140 14.28 -33.09 26.95
C GLN A 140 14.60 -33.49 25.51
N GLY A 141 15.65 -32.90 24.93
CA GLY A 141 16.03 -33.12 23.53
C GLY A 141 15.22 -32.30 22.51
N TYR A 142 14.61 -31.18 22.92
CA TYR A 142 13.97 -30.24 22.00
C TYR A 142 14.91 -29.80 20.86
N VAL A 143 14.31 -29.51 19.70
CA VAL A 143 14.97 -28.90 18.53
C VAL A 143 14.39 -27.52 18.30
N THR A 144 15.11 -26.61 17.63
CA THR A 144 14.60 -25.27 17.30
C THR A 144 14.87 -24.91 15.84
N ASP A 145 14.47 -25.80 14.94
CA ASP A 145 14.46 -25.64 13.49
C ASP A 145 13.07 -25.19 12.96
N GLY A 146 12.06 -25.10 13.83
CA GLY A 146 10.68 -24.78 13.47
C GLY A 146 9.95 -25.93 12.78
N SER A 147 10.38 -27.18 12.97
CA SER A 147 9.65 -28.39 12.55
C SER A 147 8.65 -28.89 13.60
N VAL A 148 8.96 -28.72 14.89
CA VAL A 148 8.16 -29.22 16.02
C VAL A 148 7.22 -28.13 16.55
N ASP A 149 5.98 -28.53 16.84
CA ASP A 149 5.01 -27.71 17.54
C ASP A 149 5.28 -27.72 19.05
N TYR A 150 5.49 -26.53 19.62
CA TYR A 150 5.67 -26.31 21.06
C TYR A 150 4.55 -25.49 21.68
N ARG A 151 3.41 -25.37 21.00
CA ARG A 151 2.29 -24.52 21.41
C ARG A 151 1.84 -24.76 22.85
N GLU A 152 1.75 -26.01 23.30
CA GLU A 152 1.30 -26.33 24.67
C GLU A 152 2.32 -25.93 25.74
N GLN A 153 3.61 -26.17 25.46
CA GLN A 153 4.72 -25.86 26.35
C GLN A 153 4.93 -24.35 26.49
N ILE A 154 4.85 -23.63 25.37
CA ILE A 154 4.96 -22.17 25.33
C ILE A 154 3.72 -21.53 25.98
N GLN A 155 2.51 -22.04 25.71
CA GLN A 155 1.29 -21.55 26.38
C GLN A 155 1.38 -21.75 27.90
N LYS A 156 1.80 -22.94 28.37
CA LYS A 156 2.02 -23.19 29.80
C LYS A 156 3.05 -22.22 30.40
N CYS A 157 4.12 -21.91 29.68
CA CYS A 157 5.09 -20.90 30.10
C CYS A 157 4.45 -19.50 30.27
N PHE A 158 3.56 -19.10 29.35
CA PHE A 158 2.80 -17.83 29.43
C PHE A 158 1.74 -17.84 30.54
N ASP A 159 1.07 -18.98 30.78
CA ASP A 159 0.06 -19.15 31.81
C ASP A 159 0.66 -19.10 33.22
N GLU A 160 1.88 -19.61 33.41
CA GLU A 160 2.57 -19.57 34.69
C GLU A 160 3.32 -18.24 34.92
N ASN A 161 3.89 -17.61 33.88
CA ASN A 161 4.87 -16.52 34.04
C ASN A 161 4.51 -15.23 33.30
N ALA A 162 4.61 -14.09 34.00
CA ALA A 162 4.44 -12.76 33.41
C ALA A 162 5.69 -12.22 32.69
N TYR A 163 6.88 -12.81 32.89
CA TYR A 163 8.14 -12.36 32.28
C TYR A 163 8.79 -13.53 31.55
N VAL A 164 8.65 -13.58 30.21
CA VAL A 164 9.08 -14.73 29.40
C VAL A 164 10.08 -14.31 28.35
N TYR A 165 11.13 -15.10 28.20
CA TYR A 165 12.21 -14.90 27.23
C TYR A 165 12.29 -16.08 26.26
N PHE A 166 12.21 -15.78 24.97
CA PHE A 166 12.58 -16.67 23.88
C PHE A 166 14.06 -16.42 23.54
N PRO A 167 15.00 -17.25 24.02
CA PRO A 167 16.39 -17.13 23.60
C PRO A 167 16.53 -17.47 22.12
N GLY A 168 17.55 -16.88 21.51
CA GLY A 168 17.94 -17.16 20.14
C GLY A 168 19.42 -17.50 20.05
N SER A 169 20.01 -17.20 18.91
CA SER A 169 21.39 -17.54 18.55
C SER A 169 22.17 -16.28 18.18
N ASP A 170 23.45 -16.23 18.56
CA ASP A 170 24.36 -15.19 18.07
C ASP A 170 24.83 -15.46 16.63
N ASP A 171 24.61 -16.67 16.09
CA ASP A 171 24.79 -17.00 14.68
C ASP A 171 23.46 -16.83 13.91
N SER A 172 23.46 -15.94 12.91
CA SER A 172 22.31 -15.69 12.04
C SER A 172 22.07 -16.77 10.98
N ALA A 173 23.04 -17.66 10.74
CA ALA A 173 22.85 -18.85 9.91
C ALA A 173 22.19 -20.01 10.68
N GLN A 174 22.15 -19.94 12.02
CA GLN A 174 21.57 -20.94 12.92
C GLN A 174 20.57 -20.30 13.91
N PRO A 175 19.46 -19.70 13.43
CA PRO A 175 18.43 -19.12 14.29
C PRO A 175 17.73 -20.17 15.15
N MET A 176 17.22 -19.78 16.33
CA MET A 176 16.33 -20.66 17.12
C MET A 176 14.88 -20.39 16.72
N ILE A 177 14.29 -21.34 15.99
CA ILE A 177 12.93 -21.27 15.47
C ILE A 177 12.00 -22.17 16.31
N TYR A 178 10.97 -21.58 16.89
CA TYR A 178 9.97 -22.25 17.72
C TYR A 178 8.66 -22.38 16.93
N GLY A 179 8.19 -23.60 16.69
CA GLY A 179 6.92 -23.84 15.99
C GLY A 179 5.69 -23.68 16.90
N SER A 180 4.59 -23.18 16.35
CA SER A 180 3.26 -23.20 16.99
C SER A 180 2.17 -23.50 15.95
N THR A 181 1.28 -24.45 16.22
CA THR A 181 0.08 -24.72 15.38
C THR A 181 -1.17 -23.95 15.81
N ALA A 182 -1.14 -23.20 16.92
CA ALA A 182 -2.31 -22.46 17.39
C ALA A 182 -1.93 -21.20 18.18
N ALA A 183 -2.96 -20.42 18.54
CA ALA A 183 -2.81 -19.17 19.28
C ALA A 183 -2.12 -19.37 20.64
N LEU A 184 -1.01 -18.67 20.80
CA LEU A 184 -0.36 -18.39 22.07
C LEU A 184 -0.95 -17.12 22.67
N LYS A 185 -1.36 -17.15 23.94
CA LYS A 185 -2.06 -16.06 24.61
C LYS A 185 -1.30 -15.61 25.84
N THR A 186 -0.86 -14.35 25.89
CA THR A 186 -0.16 -13.80 27.06
C THR A 186 -1.14 -13.38 28.14
N ARG A 187 -0.73 -13.47 29.41
CA ARG A 187 -1.46 -12.86 30.52
C ARG A 187 -1.41 -11.32 30.41
N PRO A 188 -2.41 -10.59 30.91
CA PRO A 188 -2.33 -9.13 31.03
C PRO A 188 -1.06 -8.68 31.78
N PHE A 189 -0.52 -7.53 31.38
CA PHE A 189 0.68 -6.90 31.95
C PHE A 189 1.95 -7.76 31.92
N SER A 190 2.05 -8.69 30.97
CA SER A 190 3.27 -9.49 30.75
C SER A 190 4.37 -8.70 30.04
N VAL A 191 5.61 -9.19 30.10
CA VAL A 191 6.71 -8.77 29.22
C VAL A 191 7.26 -10.01 28.52
N VAL A 192 7.00 -10.11 27.22
CA VAL A 192 7.53 -11.17 26.35
C VAL A 192 8.67 -10.59 25.52
N ARG A 193 9.85 -11.20 25.63
CA ARG A 193 11.06 -10.75 24.93
C ARG A 193 11.66 -11.87 24.09
N PHE A 194 12.09 -11.54 22.89
CA PHE A 194 12.87 -12.42 22.03
C PHE A 194 14.36 -11.99 22.04
N GLY A 195 15.24 -12.97 21.89
CA GLY A 195 16.68 -12.79 21.70
C GLY A 195 17.06 -12.59 20.24
N THR A 196 18.34 -12.28 19.98
CA THR A 196 18.92 -12.23 18.63
C THR A 196 18.62 -13.53 17.89
N ASN A 197 18.09 -13.47 16.66
CA ASN A 197 17.76 -14.64 15.84
C ASN A 197 16.81 -15.67 16.51
N ALA A 198 15.96 -15.25 17.46
CA ALA A 198 14.83 -16.05 17.95
C ALA A 198 13.60 -15.80 17.07
N ILE A 199 12.98 -16.86 16.54
CA ILE A 199 11.84 -16.76 15.60
C ILE A 199 10.67 -17.60 16.12
N LEU A 200 9.47 -17.03 16.18
CA LEU A 200 8.22 -17.78 16.33
C LEU A 200 7.66 -18.10 14.93
N LYS A 201 7.53 -19.37 14.59
CA LYS A 201 7.05 -19.82 13.28
C LYS A 201 5.65 -20.42 13.39
N ARG A 202 4.74 -19.93 12.55
CA ARG A 202 3.41 -20.53 12.35
C ARG A 202 3.58 -21.87 11.60
N LEU A 203 3.30 -22.98 12.26
CA LEU A 203 3.13 -24.26 11.57
C LEU A 203 1.76 -24.29 10.86
N PRO A 204 1.58 -25.03 9.76
CA PRO A 204 0.37 -24.96 8.92
C PRO A 204 -0.95 -25.04 9.72
N CYS A 205 -1.63 -23.90 9.90
CA CYS A 205 -2.83 -23.80 10.73
C CYS A 205 -3.73 -22.59 10.41
N PHE A 206 -4.88 -22.53 11.08
CA PHE A 206 -5.82 -21.39 11.07
C PHE A 206 -5.99 -20.78 12.47
N GLY A 207 -6.36 -19.50 12.52
CA GLY A 207 -6.55 -18.70 13.74
C GLY A 207 -5.33 -17.84 14.08
N GLU A 208 -5.35 -17.19 15.24
CA GLU A 208 -4.27 -16.28 15.66
C GLU A 208 -2.97 -17.02 15.98
N LEU A 209 -1.83 -16.37 15.79
CA LEU A 209 -0.54 -16.89 16.26
C LEU A 209 -0.19 -16.40 17.67
N LEU A 210 -0.25 -15.08 17.92
CA LEU A 210 0.07 -14.47 19.21
C LEU A 210 -0.99 -13.44 19.61
N THR A 211 -1.79 -13.74 20.65
CA THR A 211 -2.72 -12.80 21.28
C THR A 211 -2.10 -12.20 22.54
N LEU A 212 -2.00 -10.88 22.60
CA LEU A 212 -1.44 -10.18 23.76
C LEU A 212 -2.54 -9.78 24.74
N GLY A 213 -2.42 -10.17 26.00
CA GLY A 213 -3.23 -9.64 27.08
C GLY A 213 -3.01 -8.12 27.26
N LYS A 214 -4.03 -7.41 27.74
CA LYS A 214 -3.99 -5.96 28.00
C LYS A 214 -2.71 -5.54 28.76
N GLY A 215 -2.04 -4.48 28.32
CA GLY A 215 -0.85 -3.94 28.96
C GLY A 215 0.43 -4.78 28.76
N THR A 216 0.38 -5.86 27.99
CA THR A 216 1.58 -6.67 27.67
C THR A 216 2.58 -5.87 26.82
N HIS A 217 3.87 -6.00 27.13
CA HIS A 217 4.96 -5.57 26.27
C HIS A 217 5.47 -6.75 25.42
N LEU A 218 5.64 -6.54 24.11
CA LEU A 218 6.28 -7.48 23.18
C LEU A 218 7.53 -6.83 22.59
N ILE A 219 8.70 -7.47 22.77
CA ILE A 219 10.00 -6.87 22.48
C ILE A 219 10.87 -7.81 21.64
N GLY A 220 11.30 -7.36 20.46
CA GLY A 220 12.25 -8.07 19.60
C GLY A 220 11.67 -9.25 18.82
N ALA A 221 10.35 -9.46 18.85
CA ALA A 221 9.72 -10.67 18.32
C ALA A 221 9.82 -10.75 16.80
N VAL A 222 10.48 -11.78 16.28
CA VAL A 222 10.45 -12.14 14.85
C VAL A 222 9.45 -13.25 14.64
N ILE A 223 8.51 -13.05 13.73
CA ILE A 223 7.41 -13.97 13.41
C ILE A 223 7.48 -14.35 11.94
N ASP A 224 7.62 -15.65 11.69
CA ASP A 224 7.46 -16.26 10.36
C ASP A 224 6.03 -16.77 10.21
N GLY A 225 5.25 -16.11 9.36
CA GLY A 225 3.90 -16.54 8.99
C GLY A 225 3.87 -17.77 8.09
N ASN A 226 5.00 -18.17 7.49
CA ASN A 226 5.19 -19.44 6.79
C ASN A 226 4.13 -19.72 5.68
N LYS A 227 3.60 -18.67 5.02
CA LYS A 227 2.41 -18.79 4.15
C LYS A 227 2.51 -19.79 3.01
N TYR A 228 3.69 -19.95 2.40
CA TYR A 228 3.88 -20.88 1.29
C TYR A 228 3.65 -22.34 1.71
N ALA A 229 4.05 -22.72 2.94
CA ALA A 229 3.74 -24.04 3.51
C ALA A 229 2.27 -24.19 3.95
N HIS A 230 1.50 -23.10 4.05
CA HIS A 230 0.05 -23.15 4.28
C HIS A 230 -0.75 -23.32 2.99
N TRP A 231 -0.14 -23.19 1.79
CA TRP A 231 -0.85 -23.30 0.51
C TRP A 231 -1.70 -24.60 0.40
N PRO A 232 -1.22 -25.80 0.79
CA PRO A 232 -2.04 -27.02 0.75
C PRO A 232 -3.29 -26.99 1.65
N LEU A 233 -3.34 -26.14 2.68
CA LEU A 233 -4.55 -25.95 3.53
C LEU A 233 -5.56 -24.97 2.92
N MET A 234 -5.20 -24.30 1.83
CA MET A 234 -5.96 -23.19 1.26
C MET A 234 -6.21 -23.31 -0.25
N ALA A 235 -5.60 -24.29 -0.92
CA ALA A 235 -5.68 -24.46 -2.37
C ALA A 235 -7.12 -24.59 -2.90
N ASP A 236 -7.94 -25.37 -2.20
CA ASP A 236 -9.33 -25.66 -2.58
C ASP A 236 -10.35 -24.67 -2.00
N ARG A 237 -9.92 -23.59 -1.35
CA ARG A 237 -10.83 -22.59 -0.77
C ARG A 237 -11.43 -21.70 -1.86
N PRO A 238 -12.76 -21.44 -1.83
CA PRO A 238 -13.43 -20.63 -2.85
C PRO A 238 -12.94 -19.18 -2.83
N TYR A 239 -13.03 -18.47 -3.96
CA TYR A 239 -12.62 -17.07 -4.08
C TYR A 239 -13.65 -16.12 -3.45
N GLU A 240 -13.73 -16.12 -2.13
CA GLU A 240 -14.62 -15.29 -1.29
C GLU A 240 -13.86 -14.25 -0.44
N HIS A 241 -14.61 -13.44 0.32
CA HIS A 241 -14.08 -12.40 1.21
C HIS A 241 -13.21 -13.03 2.32
N TYR A 242 -11.96 -12.59 2.48
CA TYR A 242 -10.94 -13.21 3.34
C TYR A 242 -10.60 -14.70 3.05
N ALA A 243 -10.92 -15.22 1.87
CA ALA A 243 -10.77 -16.64 1.51
C ALA A 243 -9.41 -17.30 1.81
N TYR A 244 -8.31 -16.53 1.80
CA TYR A 244 -6.95 -17.04 1.94
C TYR A 244 -6.23 -16.46 3.18
N VAL A 245 -7.00 -16.17 4.23
CA VAL A 245 -6.50 -15.69 5.53
C VAL A 245 -6.35 -16.86 6.51
N THR A 246 -5.11 -17.10 6.94
CA THR A 246 -4.73 -18.04 8.02
C THR A 246 -5.03 -17.50 9.43
N GLY A 247 -5.30 -16.21 9.56
CA GLY A 247 -5.44 -15.48 10.83
C GLY A 247 -4.33 -14.44 10.98
N HIS A 248 -4.17 -13.86 12.17
CA HIS A 248 -3.29 -12.71 12.36
C HIS A 248 -1.99 -13.06 13.08
N GLY A 249 -0.97 -12.21 12.93
CA GLY A 249 0.37 -12.42 13.50
C GLY A 249 0.41 -12.07 14.97
N VAL A 250 0.14 -10.80 15.29
CA VAL A 250 0.06 -10.26 16.65
C VAL A 250 -1.27 -9.54 16.83
N VAL A 251 -2.10 -10.03 17.76
CA VAL A 251 -3.38 -9.43 18.15
C VAL A 251 -3.19 -8.63 19.45
N LEU A 252 -3.58 -7.35 19.44
CA LEU A 252 -3.36 -6.40 20.54
C LEU A 252 -4.58 -6.33 21.48
N GLY A 253 -4.39 -6.63 22.77
CA GLY A 253 -5.41 -6.55 23.82
C GLY A 253 -5.55 -5.19 24.52
N GLY A 254 -4.91 -4.14 24.00
CA GLY A 254 -5.03 -2.76 24.49
C GLY A 254 -3.92 -2.39 25.46
N GLN A 255 -3.51 -1.11 25.47
CA GLN A 255 -2.43 -0.57 26.30
C GLN A 255 -1.07 -1.30 26.09
N ASN A 256 -0.91 -2.05 24.99
CA ASN A 256 0.30 -2.81 24.71
C ASN A 256 1.47 -1.90 24.29
N ILE A 257 2.69 -2.36 24.54
CA ILE A 257 3.91 -1.76 23.96
C ILE A 257 4.59 -2.80 23.06
N ILE A 258 4.57 -2.55 21.76
CA ILE A 258 5.22 -3.39 20.74
C ILE A 258 6.48 -2.68 20.31
N LYS A 259 7.62 -3.37 20.35
CA LYS A 259 8.91 -2.73 20.08
C LYS A 259 9.87 -3.67 19.36
N ASP A 260 10.49 -3.17 18.29
CA ASP A 260 11.55 -3.89 17.55
C ASP A 260 11.06 -5.25 17.01
N CYS A 261 9.77 -5.38 16.65
CA CYS A 261 9.14 -6.63 16.23
C CYS A 261 8.98 -6.71 14.71
N PHE A 262 9.08 -7.90 14.12
CA PHE A 262 9.02 -8.14 12.68
C PHE A 262 8.10 -9.32 12.37
N VAL A 263 7.08 -9.11 11.54
CA VAL A 263 6.18 -10.16 11.02
C VAL A 263 6.37 -10.23 9.51
N TYR A 264 6.67 -11.42 8.97
CA TYR A 264 6.83 -11.63 7.53
C TYR A 264 6.16 -12.91 7.03
N ASN A 265 5.91 -12.99 5.72
CA ASN A 265 5.31 -14.16 5.03
C ASN A 265 4.01 -14.65 5.67
N LEU A 266 3.14 -13.75 6.13
CA LEU A 266 1.88 -14.10 6.78
C LEU A 266 0.70 -13.96 5.81
N ALA A 267 -0.02 -15.05 5.58
CA ALA A 267 -1.31 -15.04 4.89
C ALA A 267 -2.39 -14.47 5.81
N GLY A 268 -2.38 -13.15 6.02
CA GLY A 268 -3.27 -12.42 6.92
C GLY A 268 -2.65 -11.10 7.41
N ILE A 269 -3.25 -10.52 8.45
CA ILE A 269 -2.85 -9.23 9.05
C ILE A 269 -1.67 -9.41 10.01
N ALA A 270 -0.60 -8.62 9.87
CA ALA A 270 0.59 -8.74 10.71
C ALA A 270 0.37 -8.26 12.16
N PHE A 271 -0.07 -7.01 12.35
CA PHE A 271 -0.40 -6.45 13.67
C PHE A 271 -1.83 -5.91 13.65
N GLY A 272 -2.71 -6.46 14.49
CA GLY A 272 -4.13 -6.09 14.49
C GLY A 272 -4.69 -5.74 15.86
N ALA A 273 -5.55 -4.72 15.90
CA ALA A 273 -6.21 -4.20 17.08
C ALA A 273 -7.73 -4.18 16.85
N TRP A 274 -8.48 -4.94 17.66
CA TRP A 274 -9.94 -5.00 17.64
C TRP A 274 -10.51 -4.45 18.96
N SER A 275 -11.21 -3.32 18.91
CA SER A 275 -11.69 -2.58 20.10
C SER A 275 -10.59 -2.36 21.15
N SER A 276 -9.40 -2.00 20.65
CA SER A 276 -8.14 -2.07 21.37
C SER A 276 -7.41 -0.74 21.27
N SER A 277 -7.32 -0.06 22.41
CA SER A 277 -6.92 1.35 22.51
C SER A 277 -5.61 1.54 23.29
N ASP A 278 -5.02 2.73 23.15
CA ASP A 278 -3.80 3.20 23.83
C ASP A 278 -2.53 2.37 23.53
N ASN A 279 -2.52 1.53 22.49
CA ASN A 279 -1.37 0.72 22.11
C ASN A 279 -0.25 1.58 21.51
N LYS A 280 1.01 1.18 21.71
CA LYS A 280 2.20 1.90 21.27
C LYS A 280 3.15 0.97 20.53
N ILE A 281 3.24 1.13 19.22
CA ILE A 281 4.08 0.32 18.33
C ILE A 281 5.28 1.15 17.89
N TYR A 282 6.48 0.62 18.10
CA TYR A 282 7.74 1.30 17.79
C TYR A 282 8.67 0.42 16.95
N ARG A 283 9.28 0.99 15.91
CA ARG A 283 10.37 0.36 15.12
C ARG A 283 10.06 -1.08 14.68
N SER A 284 8.80 -1.33 14.34
CA SER A 284 8.28 -2.66 14.03
C SER A 284 7.87 -2.75 12.56
N ARG A 285 7.90 -3.95 11.98
CA ARG A 285 7.82 -4.14 10.54
C ARG A 285 6.85 -5.26 10.16
N ALA A 286 6.03 -5.00 9.14
CA ALA A 286 5.18 -5.97 8.46
C ALA A 286 5.68 -6.15 7.01
N GLU A 287 5.64 -7.37 6.50
CA GLU A 287 6.25 -7.69 5.21
C GLU A 287 5.58 -8.88 4.52
N ASN A 288 5.20 -8.69 3.25
CA ASN A 288 4.59 -9.73 2.43
C ASN A 288 3.34 -10.36 3.10
N CYS A 289 2.45 -9.48 3.57
CA CYS A 289 1.21 -9.83 4.29
C CYS A 289 0.04 -10.07 3.33
N GLY A 290 -0.94 -10.87 3.75
CA GLY A 290 -1.90 -11.49 2.83
C GLY A 290 -1.25 -12.53 1.92
N PHE A 291 -1.97 -13.01 0.90
CA PHE A 291 -1.50 -14.10 0.04
C PHE A 291 -1.82 -13.90 -1.45
N LEU A 292 -1.59 -12.70 -1.98
CA LEU A 292 -1.88 -12.37 -3.37
C LEU A 292 -1.22 -13.34 -4.37
N GLU A 293 -0.03 -13.89 -4.07
CA GLU A 293 0.65 -14.85 -4.95
C GLU A 293 -0.16 -16.12 -5.21
N ALA A 294 -0.96 -16.56 -4.24
CA ALA A 294 -1.82 -17.73 -4.37
C ALA A 294 -2.91 -17.55 -5.45
N THR A 295 -3.26 -16.31 -5.79
CA THR A 295 -4.26 -15.99 -6.82
C THR A 295 -3.71 -16.10 -8.25
N GLY A 296 -2.39 -15.92 -8.43
CA GLY A 296 -1.73 -15.73 -9.73
C GLY A 296 -1.68 -14.26 -10.22
N GLU A 297 -2.33 -13.33 -9.52
CA GLU A 297 -2.30 -11.90 -9.85
C GLU A 297 -1.12 -11.17 -9.16
N GLU A 298 -0.80 -9.95 -9.61
CA GLU A 298 0.20 -9.04 -8.98
C GLU A 298 -0.37 -7.64 -8.66
N THR A 299 -1.69 -7.52 -8.78
CA THR A 299 -2.44 -6.34 -8.39
C THR A 299 -3.59 -6.84 -7.54
N TRP A 300 -3.86 -6.17 -6.41
CA TRP A 300 -5.02 -6.51 -5.60
C TRP A 300 -6.29 -6.11 -6.34
N MET A 301 -7.22 -7.06 -6.53
CA MET A 301 -8.46 -6.88 -7.31
C MET A 301 -9.73 -7.24 -6.52
N GLY A 302 -9.65 -7.32 -5.19
CA GLY A 302 -10.77 -7.61 -4.29
C GLY A 302 -10.32 -8.31 -3.01
N GLU A 303 -11.23 -8.42 -2.03
CA GLU A 303 -10.95 -8.86 -0.64
C GLU A 303 -10.55 -10.34 -0.47
N HIS A 304 -10.32 -11.08 -1.56
CA HIS A 304 -9.73 -12.41 -1.50
C HIS A 304 -8.21 -12.28 -1.25
N ALA A 305 -7.66 -13.10 -0.35
CA ALA A 305 -6.27 -13.01 0.11
C ALA A 305 -5.85 -11.67 0.76
N SER A 306 -6.83 -10.84 1.15
CA SER A 306 -6.64 -9.58 1.88
C SER A 306 -5.81 -9.75 3.15
N GLY A 307 -5.00 -8.75 3.48
CA GLY A 307 -4.06 -8.82 4.61
C GLY A 307 -3.20 -7.56 4.73
N ASP A 308 -3.34 -6.90 5.87
CA ASP A 308 -2.74 -5.59 6.16
C ASP A 308 -1.47 -5.69 7.02
N GLY A 309 -0.62 -4.66 6.97
CA GLY A 309 0.53 -4.55 7.86
C GLY A 309 0.14 -4.22 9.30
N PHE A 310 -0.57 -3.10 9.49
CA PHE A 310 -1.05 -2.61 10.78
C PHE A 310 -2.52 -2.22 10.69
N PHE A 311 -3.40 -2.83 11.50
CA PHE A 311 -4.85 -2.72 11.38
C PHE A 311 -5.52 -2.27 12.70
N PHE A 312 -6.32 -1.20 12.67
CA PHE A 312 -7.00 -0.65 13.85
C PHE A 312 -8.51 -0.50 13.61
N TYR A 313 -9.29 -1.43 14.16
CA TYR A 313 -10.73 -1.61 13.89
C TYR A 313 -11.49 -2.02 15.16
N PRO A 314 -12.83 -2.05 15.13
CA PRO A 314 -13.59 -0.85 15.44
C PRO A 314 -13.37 -0.43 16.90
N ASN A 315 -13.58 0.85 17.24
CA ASN A 315 -13.33 1.39 18.58
C ASN A 315 -11.87 1.23 19.08
N SER A 316 -10.90 1.26 18.15
CA SER A 316 -9.47 1.23 18.49
C SER A 316 -8.92 2.66 18.51
N HIS A 317 -8.74 3.23 19.70
CA HIS A 317 -8.47 4.66 19.90
C HIS A 317 -7.08 4.97 20.46
N ASN A 318 -6.61 6.19 20.24
CA ASN A 318 -5.37 6.75 20.83
C ASN A 318 -4.09 5.94 20.53
N ASN A 319 -4.10 5.06 19.52
CA ASN A 319 -2.95 4.20 19.23
C ASN A 319 -1.84 5.01 18.55
N LEU A 320 -0.59 4.76 18.95
CA LEU A 320 0.60 5.38 18.37
C LEU A 320 1.40 4.32 17.61
N VAL A 321 1.64 4.54 16.33
CA VAL A 321 2.57 3.74 15.52
C VAL A 321 3.71 4.66 15.07
N LYS A 322 4.95 4.32 15.41
CA LYS A 322 6.10 5.19 15.17
C LYS A 322 7.33 4.44 14.66
N ASP A 323 8.03 5.02 13.69
CA ASP A 323 9.24 4.47 13.06
C ASP A 323 9.01 3.07 12.43
N CYS A 324 7.76 2.73 12.09
CA CYS A 324 7.36 1.39 11.64
C CYS A 324 7.30 1.27 10.11
N GLU A 325 7.39 0.06 9.58
CA GLU A 325 7.49 -0.18 8.14
C GLU A 325 6.51 -1.26 7.65
N ALA A 326 5.86 -1.07 6.50
CA ALA A 326 4.96 -2.07 5.89
C ALA A 326 5.17 -2.19 4.37
N TYR A 327 5.64 -3.35 3.90
CA TYR A 327 5.94 -3.60 2.49
C TYR A 327 5.21 -4.84 1.96
N ASP A 328 4.76 -4.77 0.70
CA ASP A 328 4.02 -5.86 0.03
C ASP A 328 2.85 -6.44 0.88
N CYS A 329 2.14 -5.59 1.61
CA CYS A 329 0.95 -5.98 2.38
C CYS A 329 -0.26 -5.94 1.44
N SER A 330 -0.81 -7.12 1.11
CA SER A 330 -1.69 -7.34 -0.05
C SER A 330 -2.81 -6.31 -0.21
N ARG A 331 -3.51 -5.95 0.88
CA ARG A 331 -4.47 -4.83 0.90
C ARG A 331 -3.73 -3.53 1.22
N TRP A 332 -3.52 -3.20 2.50
CA TRP A 332 -2.89 -1.94 2.93
C TRP A 332 -1.65 -2.11 3.82
N GLY A 333 -0.74 -1.13 3.78
CA GLY A 333 0.36 -1.05 4.74
C GLY A 333 -0.10 -0.74 6.17
N PHE A 334 -0.92 0.29 6.35
CA PHE A 334 -1.48 0.73 7.62
C PHE A 334 -2.96 1.14 7.44
N VAL A 335 -3.85 0.78 8.36
CA VAL A 335 -5.30 1.00 8.26
C VAL A 335 -5.88 1.46 9.58
N ILE A 336 -6.76 2.45 9.53
CA ILE A 336 -7.65 2.83 10.63
C ILE A 336 -9.08 2.79 10.09
N GLU A 337 -9.93 1.91 10.63
CA GLU A 337 -11.25 1.57 10.07
C GLU A 337 -12.37 1.66 11.14
N GLY A 338 -13.61 1.88 10.69
CA GLY A 338 -14.82 1.75 11.50
C GLY A 338 -15.11 2.95 12.39
N SER A 339 -15.04 2.75 13.70
CA SER A 339 -15.28 3.79 14.73
C SER A 339 -14.00 4.18 15.51
N SER A 340 -12.85 3.71 15.05
CA SER A 340 -11.52 4.03 15.60
C SER A 340 -11.21 5.53 15.48
N THR A 341 -10.53 6.17 16.45
CA THR A 341 -10.21 7.62 16.41
C THR A 341 -8.91 7.98 17.14
N ASN A 342 -8.41 9.21 16.95
CA ASN A 342 -7.25 9.76 17.66
C ASN A 342 -5.94 8.98 17.43
N ASN A 343 -5.87 8.12 16.41
CA ASN A 343 -4.70 7.30 16.14
C ASN A 343 -3.63 8.13 15.41
N THR A 344 -2.36 7.89 15.72
CA THR A 344 -1.24 8.73 15.28
C THR A 344 -0.13 7.87 14.67
N PHE A 345 0.18 8.08 13.40
CA PHE A 345 1.28 7.43 12.69
C PHE A 345 2.43 8.42 12.45
N VAL A 346 3.66 8.07 12.86
CA VAL A 346 4.81 8.99 12.89
C VAL A 346 6.05 8.36 12.27
N ASP A 347 6.65 9.01 11.28
CA ASP A 347 7.86 8.55 10.57
C ASP A 347 7.72 7.13 9.95
N CYS A 348 6.49 6.64 9.76
CA CYS A 348 6.21 5.32 9.20
C CYS A 348 6.53 5.25 7.70
N ARG A 349 6.89 4.07 7.21
CA ARG A 349 7.28 3.83 5.80
C ARG A 349 6.55 2.66 5.19
N GLY A 350 6.47 2.62 3.87
CA GLY A 350 5.93 1.46 3.17
C GLY A 350 6.00 1.59 1.67
N GLY A 351 5.41 0.62 0.99
CA GLY A 351 5.25 0.67 -0.46
C GLY A 351 5.29 -0.69 -1.14
N ASN A 352 5.26 -0.61 -2.46
CA ASN A 352 5.09 -1.71 -3.38
C ASN A 352 6.48 -2.14 -3.88
N ILE A 353 6.91 -3.37 -3.58
CA ILE A 353 8.22 -3.90 -4.01
C ILE A 353 8.02 -4.97 -5.08
N HIS A 354 7.16 -5.96 -4.83
CA HIS A 354 6.87 -7.04 -5.79
C HIS A 354 5.47 -6.97 -6.39
N PHE A 355 4.49 -6.35 -5.71
CA PHE A 355 3.09 -6.29 -6.10
C PHE A 355 2.54 -4.85 -6.04
N LYS A 356 1.51 -4.54 -6.85
CA LYS A 356 0.67 -3.35 -6.62
C LYS A 356 -0.39 -3.69 -5.56
N CYS A 357 0.00 -3.55 -4.29
CA CYS A 357 -0.92 -3.49 -3.15
C CYS A 357 -1.90 -2.32 -3.32
N PHE A 358 -3.05 -2.38 -2.64
CA PHE A 358 -4.11 -1.37 -2.77
C PHE A 358 -3.63 0.02 -2.31
N GLY A 359 -2.83 0.10 -1.25
CA GLY A 359 -2.07 1.32 -0.94
C GLY A 359 -1.18 1.26 0.31
N PHE A 360 -0.68 2.43 0.72
CA PHE A 360 0.25 2.58 1.84
C PHE A 360 -0.47 2.85 3.17
N ILE A 361 -1.38 3.83 3.22
CA ILE A 361 -2.17 4.14 4.43
C ILE A 361 -3.63 4.35 4.03
N ASP A 362 -4.55 3.74 4.76
CA ASP A 362 -5.97 4.08 4.77
C ASP A 362 -6.43 4.66 6.11
N VAL A 363 -7.39 5.57 6.02
CA VAL A 363 -8.22 6.03 7.13
C VAL A 363 -9.65 5.97 6.59
N GLU A 364 -10.25 4.79 6.73
CA GLU A 364 -11.41 4.33 5.97
C GLU A 364 -12.73 4.80 6.61
N GLY A 365 -13.71 5.19 5.77
CA GLY A 365 -15.06 5.54 6.22
C GLY A 365 -15.14 6.87 6.98
N GLU A 366 -16.05 6.96 7.96
CA GLU A 366 -16.27 8.19 8.74
C GLU A 366 -15.43 8.22 10.03
N VAL A 367 -14.12 7.93 9.90
CA VAL A 367 -13.12 7.83 10.98
C VAL A 367 -12.42 9.18 11.24
N PRO A 368 -12.62 9.85 12.41
CA PRO A 368 -12.06 11.19 12.63
C PRO A 368 -10.83 11.31 13.56
N ASN A 369 -10.20 12.49 13.49
CA ASN A 369 -9.14 13.01 14.39
C ASN A 369 -7.81 12.24 14.38
N ASN A 370 -7.42 11.61 13.27
CA ASN A 370 -6.17 10.85 13.16
C ASN A 370 -5.03 11.71 12.57
N SER A 371 -3.79 11.41 12.95
CA SER A 371 -2.60 12.21 12.60
C SER A 371 -1.52 11.40 11.90
N LEU A 372 -1.24 11.74 10.64
CA LEU A 372 -0.16 11.19 9.82
C LEU A 372 0.99 12.20 9.75
N VAL A 373 2.11 11.90 10.40
CA VAL A 373 3.26 12.81 10.53
C VAL A 373 4.50 12.20 9.88
N ARG A 374 4.99 12.82 8.80
CA ARG A 374 6.18 12.39 8.03
C ARG A 374 6.14 10.93 7.56
N CYS A 375 4.95 10.36 7.37
CA CYS A 375 4.81 9.02 6.80
C CYS A 375 5.19 9.03 5.30
N ARG A 376 5.89 7.99 4.81
CA ARG A 376 6.46 7.98 3.44
C ARG A 376 6.29 6.65 2.69
N SER A 377 5.62 6.73 1.55
CA SER A 377 5.77 5.79 0.44
C SER A 377 5.89 6.57 -0.86
N HIS A 378 6.78 6.16 -1.77
CA HIS A 378 7.00 6.92 -3.00
C HIS A 378 6.25 6.36 -4.21
N ASN A 379 5.78 5.12 -4.13
CA ASN A 379 5.07 4.42 -5.21
C ASN A 379 3.72 3.81 -4.76
N SER A 380 3.22 4.23 -3.61
CA SER A 380 1.94 3.77 -3.06
C SER A 380 1.20 4.92 -2.37
N GLY A 381 -0.14 4.87 -2.37
CA GLY A 381 -1.01 6.01 -2.07
C GLY A 381 -1.42 6.13 -0.59
N ILE A 382 -1.78 7.34 -0.17
CA ILE A 382 -2.46 7.59 1.10
C ILE A 382 -3.92 7.94 0.82
N THR A 383 -4.85 7.20 1.40
CA THR A 383 -6.29 7.52 1.44
C THR A 383 -6.65 7.96 2.86
N VAL A 384 -7.43 9.04 2.96
CA VAL A 384 -7.82 9.68 4.22
C VAL A 384 -9.23 10.25 4.14
N MET A 385 -10.22 9.44 4.49
CA MET A 385 -11.63 9.85 4.52
C MET A 385 -11.97 10.56 5.84
N GLY A 386 -13.21 10.46 6.33
CA GLY A 386 -13.60 10.92 7.67
C GLY A 386 -13.57 12.43 7.90
N SER A 387 -13.15 12.84 9.11
CA SER A 387 -13.21 14.24 9.55
C SER A 387 -12.02 14.64 10.42
N GLN A 388 -11.50 15.86 10.26
CA GLN A 388 -10.41 16.41 11.09
C GLN A 388 -9.13 15.55 11.07
N ASN A 389 -8.89 14.84 9.96
CA ASN A 389 -7.68 14.05 9.77
C ASN A 389 -6.52 14.94 9.27
N ASP A 390 -5.31 14.64 9.75
CA ASP A 390 -4.13 15.49 9.66
C ASP A 390 -2.98 14.81 8.90
N LEU A 391 -2.39 15.51 7.94
CA LEU A 391 -1.27 15.04 7.13
C LEU A 391 -0.17 16.11 7.12
N PHE A 392 0.91 15.86 7.85
CA PHE A 392 2.02 16.79 8.04
C PHE A 392 3.33 16.24 7.49
N GLY A 393 3.82 16.81 6.38
CA GLY A 393 5.12 16.46 5.80
C GLY A 393 5.21 15.03 5.24
N CYS A 394 4.07 14.42 4.91
CA CYS A 394 4.00 13.06 4.36
C CYS A 394 4.43 13.02 2.89
N VAL A 395 4.84 11.83 2.43
CA VAL A 395 5.12 11.54 1.02
C VAL A 395 4.32 10.32 0.58
N ALA A 396 3.66 10.42 -0.56
CA ALA A 396 2.79 9.41 -1.13
C ALA A 396 2.85 9.49 -2.66
N SER A 397 2.51 8.44 -3.41
CA SER A 397 2.30 8.57 -4.86
C SER A 397 1.20 9.58 -5.18
N GLN A 398 0.15 9.61 -4.36
CA GLN A 398 -1.01 10.50 -4.38
C GLN A 398 -1.54 10.68 -2.94
N ILE A 399 -2.34 11.72 -2.71
CA ILE A 399 -3.14 11.84 -1.49
C ILE A 399 -4.61 11.95 -1.89
N ASP A 400 -5.41 10.97 -1.48
CA ASP A 400 -6.85 10.93 -1.71
C ASP A 400 -7.61 11.23 -0.41
N ALA A 401 -8.25 12.39 -0.36
CA ALA A 401 -9.12 12.83 0.71
C ALA A 401 -10.56 13.05 0.19
N MET A 402 -11.03 12.16 -0.70
CA MET A 402 -12.44 12.10 -1.05
C MET A 402 -13.30 11.80 0.19
N ASN A 403 -14.48 12.42 0.26
CA ASN A 403 -15.39 12.45 1.41
C ASN A 403 -14.81 13.02 2.73
N ALA A 404 -13.57 13.49 2.77
CA ALA A 404 -12.96 14.06 3.96
C ALA A 404 -13.49 15.47 4.30
N SER A 405 -13.74 15.72 5.58
CA SER A 405 -14.17 17.02 6.14
C SER A 405 -13.09 17.59 7.06
N TYR A 406 -12.87 18.91 7.10
CA TYR A 406 -11.90 19.52 8.05
C TYR A 406 -10.46 18.99 7.96
N VAL A 407 -10.10 18.34 6.84
CA VAL A 407 -8.81 17.69 6.61
C VAL A 407 -7.70 18.73 6.41
N ARG A 408 -6.52 18.48 6.99
CA ARG A 408 -5.34 19.34 6.84
C ARG A 408 -4.22 18.59 6.14
N ILE A 409 -3.88 19.01 4.91
CA ILE A 409 -2.81 18.44 4.09
C ILE A 409 -1.72 19.51 3.95
N ILE A 410 -0.68 19.40 4.76
CA ILE A 410 0.28 20.49 4.99
C ILE A 410 1.72 20.00 4.76
N ALA A 411 2.45 20.72 3.90
CA ALA A 411 3.84 20.45 3.52
C ALA A 411 4.13 19.02 2.98
N CYS A 412 3.10 18.33 2.50
CA CYS A 412 3.22 17.00 1.92
C CYS A 412 3.79 17.06 0.48
N THR A 413 4.26 15.92 -0.03
CA THR A 413 4.76 15.79 -1.40
C THR A 413 4.09 14.60 -2.09
N THR A 414 3.54 14.78 -3.30
CA THR A 414 3.05 13.66 -4.12
C THR A 414 3.99 13.34 -5.27
N THR A 415 4.27 12.05 -5.44
CA THR A 415 5.31 11.53 -6.35
C THR A 415 4.70 10.92 -7.61
N GLY A 416 4.02 11.78 -8.36
CA GLY A 416 3.48 11.50 -9.69
C GLY A 416 1.95 11.56 -9.81
N GLY A 417 1.22 11.47 -8.70
CA GLY A 417 -0.24 11.62 -8.62
C GLY A 417 -0.72 12.90 -7.94
N PRO A 418 -2.04 13.15 -7.92
CA PRO A 418 -2.63 14.39 -7.40
C PRO A 418 -2.80 14.41 -5.88
N ILE A 419 -3.19 15.57 -5.36
CA ILE A 419 -3.91 15.72 -4.09
C ILE A 419 -5.37 15.99 -4.41
N ALA A 420 -6.28 15.10 -4.01
CA ALA A 420 -7.72 15.24 -4.20
C ALA A 420 -8.42 15.42 -2.85
N VAL A 421 -9.37 16.37 -2.75
CA VAL A 421 -10.15 16.63 -1.55
C VAL A 421 -11.60 16.96 -1.88
N GLY A 422 -12.54 16.39 -1.12
CA GLY A 422 -13.98 16.62 -1.28
C GLY A 422 -14.66 15.55 -2.12
N SER A 423 -15.23 15.90 -3.27
CA SER A 423 -16.03 14.96 -4.07
C SER A 423 -15.22 14.08 -5.03
N THR A 424 -15.91 13.11 -5.64
CA THR A 424 -15.44 12.21 -6.69
C THR A 424 -15.00 12.94 -7.97
N PHE A 425 -14.37 12.20 -8.89
CA PHE A 425 -13.82 12.73 -10.14
C PHE A 425 -14.91 13.37 -11.02
N ASP A 426 -16.03 12.69 -11.22
CA ASP A 426 -17.06 13.05 -12.21
C ASP A 426 -18.07 14.09 -11.69
N ALA A 427 -18.20 14.23 -10.37
CA ALA A 427 -19.29 14.95 -9.72
C ALA A 427 -18.75 15.91 -8.64
N LEU A 428 -17.84 16.81 -9.02
CA LEU A 428 -17.01 17.59 -8.10
C LEU A 428 -17.77 18.35 -7.00
N GLU A 429 -19.01 18.77 -7.25
CA GLU A 429 -19.82 19.53 -6.30
C GLU A 429 -20.79 18.65 -5.48
N ALA A 430 -21.15 17.46 -5.97
CA ALA A 430 -22.24 16.64 -5.40
C ALA A 430 -21.94 16.08 -4.00
N ASN A 431 -20.66 15.79 -3.69
CA ASN A 431 -20.22 15.29 -2.38
C ASN A 431 -19.20 16.27 -1.74
N ALA A 432 -19.32 17.57 -2.00
CA ALA A 432 -18.41 18.58 -1.47
C ALA A 432 -18.57 18.74 0.05
N ARG A 433 -17.49 18.53 0.80
CA ARG A 433 -17.48 18.47 2.28
C ARG A 433 -17.03 19.80 2.93
N PRO A 434 -17.22 20.00 4.24
CA PRO A 434 -16.72 21.19 4.95
C PRO A 434 -15.20 21.40 4.87
N SER A 435 -14.81 22.68 4.98
CA SER A 435 -13.45 23.27 4.88
C SER A 435 -12.27 22.30 4.90
N ALA A 436 -11.40 22.34 3.89
CA ALA A 436 -10.08 21.72 3.92
C ALA A 436 -8.96 22.77 3.98
N MET A 437 -7.80 22.40 4.53
CA MET A 437 -6.57 23.20 4.49
C MET A 437 -5.51 22.46 3.67
N VAL A 438 -5.21 22.92 2.45
CA VAL A 438 -4.20 22.33 1.56
C VAL A 438 -3.08 23.34 1.36
N LEU A 439 -2.02 23.25 2.17
CA LEU A 439 -0.99 24.28 2.29
C LEU A 439 0.44 23.79 2.06
N PHE A 440 1.25 24.58 1.35
CA PHE A 440 2.71 24.36 1.19
C PHE A 440 3.10 23.01 0.57
N ASN A 441 2.18 22.32 -0.11
CA ASN A 441 2.44 21.00 -0.69
C ASN A 441 3.22 21.09 -2.01
N ARG A 442 3.94 20.04 -2.37
CA ARG A 442 4.61 19.89 -3.67
C ARG A 442 4.00 18.72 -4.43
N VAL A 443 3.36 18.99 -5.56
CA VAL A 443 2.68 17.97 -6.37
C VAL A 443 3.44 17.77 -7.67
N PHE A 444 3.99 16.57 -7.86
CA PHE A 444 4.57 16.18 -9.15
C PHE A 444 3.55 15.33 -9.92
N MET A 445 3.32 15.64 -11.20
CA MET A 445 2.39 14.90 -12.06
C MET A 445 3.13 14.11 -13.14
N SER A 446 2.99 12.79 -13.13
CA SER A 446 3.62 11.88 -14.12
C SER A 446 2.89 11.84 -15.47
N ARG A 447 1.64 12.32 -15.51
CA ARG A 447 0.76 12.38 -16.69
C ARG A 447 -0.31 13.47 -16.54
N PRO A 448 -1.19 13.72 -17.53
CA PRO A 448 -2.43 14.45 -17.31
C PRO A 448 -3.38 13.66 -16.41
N PHE A 449 -3.94 14.31 -15.38
CA PHE A 449 -4.99 13.75 -14.53
C PHE A 449 -6.28 14.57 -14.68
N GLU A 450 -7.42 13.89 -14.68
CA GLU A 450 -8.74 14.52 -14.53
C GLU A 450 -8.80 15.29 -13.20
N GLY A 451 -9.31 16.53 -13.23
CA GLY A 451 -9.27 17.44 -12.09
C GLY A 451 -7.89 18.07 -11.80
N GLY A 452 -6.81 17.62 -12.43
CA GLY A 452 -5.49 18.23 -12.30
C GLY A 452 -4.69 17.83 -11.05
N GLY A 453 -3.65 18.60 -10.72
CA GLY A 453 -2.68 18.27 -9.67
C GLY A 453 -3.19 18.46 -8.26
N ILE A 454 -3.84 19.60 -7.96
CA ILE A 454 -4.58 19.80 -6.70
C ILE A 454 -6.05 20.06 -7.02
N ARG A 455 -6.91 19.15 -6.58
CA ARG A 455 -8.35 19.15 -6.79
C ARG A 455 -9.05 19.34 -5.44
N VAL A 456 -9.76 20.45 -5.25
CA VAL A 456 -10.48 20.73 -3.99
C VAL A 456 -11.88 21.27 -4.28
N ALA A 457 -12.90 20.63 -3.71
CA ALA A 457 -14.27 21.13 -3.72
C ALA A 457 -14.87 21.11 -2.32
N CYS A 458 -15.60 22.16 -1.96
CA CYS A 458 -16.05 22.41 -0.60
C CYS A 458 -17.53 22.78 -0.50
N GLY A 459 -18.20 22.35 0.57
CA GLY A 459 -19.62 22.63 0.82
C GLY A 459 -19.89 23.91 1.61
N ASP A 460 -18.91 24.46 2.33
CA ASP A 460 -19.12 25.59 3.26
C ASP A 460 -18.50 26.94 2.80
N HIS A 461 -17.89 26.94 1.60
CA HIS A 461 -17.18 28.06 0.98
C HIS A 461 -15.95 28.60 1.74
N LYS A 462 -15.37 27.86 2.70
CA LYS A 462 -14.30 28.36 3.59
C LYS A 462 -12.93 27.64 3.44
N SER A 463 -12.81 26.64 2.57
CA SER A 463 -11.52 25.97 2.28
C SER A 463 -10.38 26.94 1.96
N ILE A 464 -9.16 26.58 2.37
CA ILE A 464 -7.92 27.32 2.11
C ILE A 464 -6.96 26.43 1.33
N VAL A 465 -6.55 26.87 0.14
CA VAL A 465 -5.61 26.15 -0.74
C VAL A 465 -4.52 27.15 -1.15
N SER A 466 -3.40 27.20 -0.44
CA SER A 466 -2.42 28.30 -0.61
C SER A 466 -0.97 27.86 -0.52
N ASN A 467 -0.10 28.61 -1.22
CA ASN A 467 1.35 28.42 -1.25
C ASN A 467 1.83 27.02 -1.71
N ASN A 468 1.01 26.28 -2.45
CA ASN A 468 1.40 24.97 -3.00
C ASN A 468 2.18 25.14 -4.32
N THR A 469 3.08 24.22 -4.63
CA THR A 469 3.81 24.15 -5.91
C THR A 469 3.35 22.92 -6.69
N VAL A 470 2.79 23.12 -7.88
CA VAL A 470 2.36 22.04 -8.78
C VAL A 470 3.27 21.98 -10.00
N TYR A 471 3.96 20.85 -10.15
CA TYR A 471 4.71 20.47 -11.33
C TYR A 471 3.76 19.68 -12.25
N ALA A 472 2.98 20.42 -13.03
CA ALA A 472 1.95 19.92 -13.92
C ALA A 472 2.56 19.29 -15.18
N TYR A 473 2.06 18.13 -15.58
CA TYR A 473 2.56 17.43 -16.77
C TYR A 473 2.28 18.22 -18.06
N GLU A 474 3.27 18.35 -18.93
CA GLU A 474 3.12 18.81 -20.30
C GLU A 474 4.14 18.11 -21.22
N HIS A 475 3.65 17.39 -22.24
CA HIS A 475 4.47 16.80 -23.30
C HIS A 475 3.66 16.61 -24.60
N GLY A 476 4.10 17.27 -25.68
CA GLY A 476 3.33 17.33 -26.93
C GLY A 476 1.93 17.93 -26.71
N PRO A 477 0.85 17.34 -27.25
CA PRO A 477 -0.52 17.83 -27.02
C PRO A 477 -1.08 17.46 -25.63
N ARG A 478 -0.36 16.69 -24.81
CA ARG A 478 -0.85 16.17 -23.53
C ARG A 478 -0.45 17.11 -22.40
N ARG A 479 -1.44 17.80 -21.81
CA ARG A 479 -1.25 18.80 -20.74
C ARG A 479 -2.19 18.57 -19.55
N ALA A 480 -1.66 18.61 -18.34
CA ALA A 480 -2.43 18.56 -17.10
C ALA A 480 -3.04 19.92 -16.74
N LYS A 481 -4.17 19.90 -16.00
CA LYS A 481 -4.61 21.07 -15.22
C LYS A 481 -3.74 21.17 -13.96
N GLY A 482 -3.26 22.36 -13.59
CA GLY A 482 -2.48 22.53 -12.35
C GLY A 482 -3.36 22.46 -11.10
N LEU A 483 -4.41 23.28 -11.05
CA LEU A 483 -5.37 23.36 -9.95
C LEU A 483 -6.81 23.22 -10.50
N ALA A 484 -7.71 22.57 -9.76
CA ALA A 484 -9.15 22.68 -9.94
C ALA A 484 -9.82 22.93 -8.58
N LEU A 485 -10.28 24.16 -8.38
CA LEU A 485 -10.81 24.64 -7.11
C LEU A 485 -12.27 25.05 -7.25
N LYS A 486 -13.14 24.56 -6.36
CA LYS A 486 -14.55 24.98 -6.22
C LYS A 486 -14.82 25.35 -4.76
N ASN A 487 -15.50 26.48 -4.54
CA ASN A 487 -15.88 26.97 -3.21
C ASN A 487 -14.70 27.09 -2.23
N VAL A 488 -13.54 27.53 -2.72
CA VAL A 488 -12.34 27.81 -1.92
C VAL A 488 -12.29 29.29 -1.61
N ALA A 489 -12.21 29.67 -0.33
CA ALA A 489 -12.16 31.07 0.12
C ALA A 489 -10.82 31.75 -0.22
N VAL A 490 -9.72 31.01 -0.13
CA VAL A 490 -8.35 31.55 -0.29
C VAL A 490 -7.53 30.62 -1.17
N ALA A 491 -7.11 31.14 -2.33
CA ALA A 491 -6.38 30.41 -3.38
C ALA A 491 -5.00 31.01 -3.70
N SER A 492 -4.43 31.82 -2.80
CA SER A 492 -3.26 32.67 -3.06
C SER A 492 -1.91 31.96 -2.96
N GLY A 493 -0.88 32.52 -3.61
CA GLY A 493 0.51 32.07 -3.51
C GLY A 493 0.83 30.72 -4.17
N ASN A 494 -0.15 30.02 -4.73
CA ASN A 494 0.10 28.77 -5.46
C ASN A 494 0.90 29.01 -6.74
N GLN A 495 1.80 28.09 -7.07
CA GLN A 495 2.67 28.12 -8.24
C GLN A 495 2.38 26.91 -9.13
N ILE A 496 2.35 27.10 -10.45
CA ILE A 496 2.13 26.01 -11.42
C ILE A 496 3.20 26.09 -12.51
N SER A 497 4.12 25.13 -12.50
CA SER A 497 5.08 24.91 -13.58
C SER A 497 4.57 23.81 -14.50
N HIS A 498 4.77 23.94 -15.80
CA HIS A 498 4.41 22.90 -16.78
C HIS A 498 5.67 22.29 -17.40
N GLY A 499 5.66 20.98 -17.63
CA GLY A 499 6.81 20.27 -18.22
C GLY A 499 6.76 18.76 -18.03
N ARG A 500 7.86 18.10 -18.38
CA ARG A 500 8.00 16.64 -18.36
C ARG A 500 8.94 16.20 -17.22
N TRP A 501 8.35 15.95 -16.06
CA TRP A 501 9.05 15.80 -14.77
C TRP A 501 9.63 14.40 -14.49
N ASP A 502 9.97 13.61 -15.52
CA ASP A 502 10.47 12.23 -15.35
C ASP A 502 11.61 12.15 -14.32
N LYS A 503 12.60 13.05 -14.44
CA LYS A 503 13.81 13.08 -13.63
C LYS A 503 13.57 13.56 -12.20
N GLU A 504 12.68 14.54 -12.05
CA GLU A 504 12.29 15.08 -10.75
C GLU A 504 11.37 14.10 -10.00
N ILE A 505 10.69 13.21 -10.71
CA ILE A 505 9.91 12.12 -10.13
C ILE A 505 10.81 10.91 -9.83
N SER A 506 11.75 10.55 -10.70
CA SER A 506 12.63 9.38 -10.52
C SER A 506 13.59 9.50 -9.34
N GLN A 507 13.82 10.71 -8.81
CA GLN A 507 14.56 10.90 -7.54
C GLN A 507 13.83 10.28 -6.33
N PHE A 508 12.55 9.94 -6.48
CA PHE A 508 11.73 9.28 -5.46
C PHE A 508 11.50 7.78 -5.73
N GLU A 509 11.96 7.23 -6.86
CA GLU A 509 11.76 5.81 -7.20
C GLU A 509 12.37 4.85 -6.15
N LYS A 510 11.91 3.58 -6.20
CA LYS A 510 12.17 2.50 -5.23
C LYS A 510 13.58 2.59 -4.60
N PRO A 511 13.71 2.95 -3.31
CA PRO A 511 14.99 2.94 -2.63
C PRO A 511 15.57 1.51 -2.60
N TYR A 512 16.62 1.25 -3.39
CA TYR A 512 17.18 -0.09 -3.66
C TYR A 512 17.69 -0.89 -2.43
N TYR A 513 17.67 -0.30 -1.23
CA TYR A 513 17.92 -1.00 0.04
C TYR A 513 16.65 -1.65 0.63
N LEU A 514 15.46 -1.37 0.09
CA LEU A 514 14.22 -2.04 0.45
C LEU A 514 14.15 -3.41 -0.23
N ARG A 515 13.92 -4.44 0.58
CA ARG A 515 13.60 -5.81 0.13
C ARG A 515 12.41 -6.29 0.95
N ALA A 516 11.49 -7.01 0.32
CA ALA A 516 10.54 -7.87 1.01
C ALA A 516 10.89 -9.33 0.69
N ARG A 517 10.65 -10.23 1.63
CA ARG A 517 10.73 -11.69 1.42
C ARG A 517 9.52 -12.13 0.61
N VAL A 518 9.73 -12.53 -0.64
CA VAL A 518 8.71 -13.12 -1.52
C VAL A 518 9.30 -14.35 -2.19
N ASP A 519 8.53 -15.44 -2.24
CA ASP A 519 8.86 -16.61 -3.04
C ASP A 519 8.45 -16.35 -4.51
N LEU A 520 9.44 -15.98 -5.31
CA LEU A 520 9.26 -15.70 -6.74
C LEU A 520 8.97 -16.99 -7.54
N GLU A 521 9.47 -18.15 -7.11
CA GLU A 521 9.23 -19.42 -7.81
C GLU A 521 7.78 -19.88 -7.61
N PHE A 522 7.29 -19.80 -6.38
CA PHE A 522 5.88 -20.01 -6.04
C PHE A 522 4.97 -19.08 -6.84
N MET A 523 5.26 -17.77 -6.88
CA MET A 523 4.47 -16.80 -7.64
C MET A 523 4.44 -17.12 -9.15
N LEU A 524 5.57 -17.48 -9.74
CA LEU A 524 5.68 -17.85 -11.16
C LEU A 524 4.96 -19.18 -11.46
N ALA A 525 4.98 -20.14 -10.54
CA ALA A 525 4.22 -21.39 -10.66
C ALA A 525 2.71 -21.13 -10.60
N ARG A 526 2.24 -20.38 -9.60
CA ARG A 526 0.82 -19.99 -9.45
C ARG A 526 0.30 -19.24 -10.68
N LYS A 527 1.10 -18.34 -11.25
CA LYS A 527 0.80 -17.64 -12.52
C LYS A 527 0.63 -18.58 -13.70
N ARG A 528 1.52 -19.56 -13.86
CA ARG A 528 1.45 -20.54 -14.95
C ARG A 528 0.20 -21.41 -14.83
N GLU A 529 -0.12 -21.89 -13.65
CA GLU A 529 -1.32 -22.69 -13.40
C GLU A 529 -2.60 -21.88 -13.61
N ALA A 530 -2.66 -20.64 -13.09
CA ALA A 530 -3.81 -19.75 -13.32
C ALA A 530 -4.01 -19.40 -14.81
N ALA A 531 -2.92 -19.28 -15.59
CA ALA A 531 -2.99 -19.07 -17.02
C ALA A 531 -3.40 -20.32 -17.81
N ASP A 532 -2.86 -21.50 -17.47
CA ASP A 532 -3.23 -22.79 -18.07
C ASP A 532 -4.71 -23.11 -17.82
N ARG A 533 -5.17 -22.99 -16.57
CA ARG A 533 -6.58 -23.17 -16.18
C ARG A 533 -7.54 -22.26 -16.95
N ARG A 534 -7.15 -20.99 -17.16
CA ARG A 534 -7.92 -20.02 -17.96
C ARG A 534 -7.92 -20.40 -19.43
N LEU A 535 -6.77 -20.73 -20.01
CA LEU A 535 -6.67 -21.14 -21.40
C LEU A 535 -7.48 -22.42 -21.70
N ARG A 536 -7.46 -23.41 -20.79
CA ARG A 536 -8.23 -24.66 -20.93
C ARG A 536 -9.74 -24.43 -21.02
N ALA A 537 -10.27 -23.41 -20.32
CA ALA A 537 -11.66 -23.00 -20.47
C ALA A 537 -11.98 -22.38 -21.86
N TYR A 538 -10.97 -21.87 -22.57
CA TYR A 538 -11.09 -21.28 -23.91
C TYR A 538 -10.72 -22.23 -25.07
N LEU A 539 -10.14 -23.41 -24.80
CA LEU A 539 -9.81 -24.39 -25.85
C LEU A 539 -11.02 -24.80 -26.70
N PRO A 540 -12.24 -25.02 -26.16
CA PRO A 540 -13.41 -25.33 -26.98
C PRO A 540 -13.79 -24.23 -27.99
N GLU A 541 -13.56 -22.95 -27.67
CA GLU A 541 -13.79 -21.84 -28.61
C GLU A 541 -12.79 -21.86 -29.79
N LEU A 542 -11.61 -22.47 -29.61
CA LEU A 542 -10.63 -22.74 -30.67
C LEU A 542 -10.94 -24.05 -31.45
N GLY A 543 -12.02 -24.74 -31.11
CA GLY A 543 -12.36 -26.07 -31.64
C GLY A 543 -11.49 -27.20 -31.08
N ILE A 544 -10.85 -27.00 -29.92
CA ILE A 544 -9.97 -27.96 -29.27
C ILE A 544 -10.73 -28.57 -28.09
N GLU A 545 -11.20 -29.80 -28.26
CA GLU A 545 -12.00 -30.53 -27.25
C GLU A 545 -11.12 -31.40 -26.33
N ASP A 546 -10.00 -31.92 -26.86
CA ASP A 546 -8.99 -32.71 -26.15
C ASP A 546 -7.71 -31.88 -25.85
N GLU A 547 -6.61 -32.52 -25.44
CA GLU A 547 -5.31 -31.84 -25.31
C GLU A 547 -4.79 -31.33 -26.68
N PRO A 548 -4.29 -30.07 -26.76
CA PRO A 548 -3.71 -29.53 -27.99
C PRO A 548 -2.40 -30.23 -28.36
N ALA A 549 -2.18 -30.47 -29.66
CA ALA A 549 -0.97 -31.10 -30.19
C ALA A 549 0.34 -30.36 -29.84
N HIS A 550 0.26 -29.05 -29.58
CA HIS A 550 1.33 -28.30 -28.93
C HIS A 550 0.75 -27.12 -28.13
N LEU A 551 1.27 -26.91 -26.92
CA LEU A 551 0.93 -25.77 -26.06
C LEU A 551 2.20 -25.13 -25.51
N LYS A 552 2.34 -23.80 -25.67
CA LYS A 552 3.41 -23.01 -25.08
C LYS A 552 2.90 -21.70 -24.47
N ILE A 553 2.90 -21.63 -23.14
CA ILE A 553 2.65 -20.39 -22.41
C ILE A 553 3.94 -19.55 -22.40
N LEU A 554 3.85 -18.31 -22.90
CA LEU A 554 4.88 -17.29 -22.93
C LEU A 554 4.66 -16.34 -21.74
N ILE A 555 5.46 -16.58 -20.69
CA ILE A 555 5.46 -15.82 -19.43
C ILE A 555 6.91 -15.63 -18.97
N GLY A 556 7.24 -14.43 -18.48
CA GLY A 556 8.61 -14.05 -18.14
C GLY A 556 8.97 -12.68 -18.69
N GLU A 557 10.24 -12.30 -18.59
CA GLU A 557 10.77 -11.07 -19.18
C GLU A 557 11.10 -11.20 -20.67
N PHE A 558 10.59 -10.26 -21.47
CA PHE A 558 10.87 -10.16 -22.90
C PHE A 558 11.47 -8.78 -23.26
N PRO A 559 12.25 -8.67 -24.35
CA PRO A 559 12.71 -7.40 -24.90
C PRO A 559 11.56 -6.40 -25.09
N PHE A 560 11.78 -5.15 -24.66
CA PHE A 560 10.75 -4.13 -24.54
C PHE A 560 11.26 -2.71 -24.85
N ALA A 561 10.40 -1.84 -25.38
CA ALA A 561 10.72 -0.42 -25.58
C ALA A 561 9.52 0.50 -25.29
N TRP A 562 9.75 1.57 -24.52
CA TRP A 562 8.79 2.66 -24.36
C TRP A 562 8.82 3.60 -25.58
N ASP A 563 7.70 3.65 -26.31
CA ASP A 563 7.46 4.54 -27.45
C ASP A 563 6.69 5.77 -26.97
N ARG A 564 7.42 6.69 -26.33
CA ARG A 564 6.82 7.85 -25.63
C ARG A 564 6.18 8.89 -26.55
N ASP A 565 6.49 8.81 -27.85
CA ASP A 565 6.19 9.80 -28.89
C ASP A 565 5.43 9.21 -30.11
N ASP A 566 4.97 7.95 -30.04
CA ASP A 566 4.33 7.17 -31.12
C ASP A 566 5.11 7.12 -32.44
N VAL A 567 6.44 7.02 -32.33
CA VAL A 567 7.35 6.92 -33.48
C VAL A 567 7.55 5.48 -33.93
N GLY A 568 7.33 4.48 -33.08
CA GLY A 568 7.63 3.08 -33.37
C GLY A 568 6.83 2.49 -34.54
N ARG A 569 5.60 2.98 -34.78
CA ARG A 569 4.81 2.63 -35.98
C ARG A 569 5.47 3.22 -37.24
N LYS A 570 5.83 4.50 -37.21
CA LYS A 570 6.48 5.22 -38.33
C LYS A 570 7.88 4.66 -38.66
N LEU A 571 8.63 4.24 -37.63
CA LEU A 571 9.94 3.60 -37.75
C LEU A 571 9.86 2.08 -38.03
N ALA A 572 8.64 1.50 -38.06
CA ALA A 572 8.37 0.09 -38.30
C ALA A 572 9.05 -0.89 -37.32
N TRP A 573 9.06 -0.58 -36.02
CA TRP A 573 9.62 -1.42 -34.93
C TRP A 573 9.04 -2.85 -34.86
N HIS A 574 7.90 -3.10 -35.52
CA HIS A 574 7.39 -4.46 -35.72
C HIS A 574 8.39 -5.36 -36.46
N LYS A 575 9.27 -4.82 -37.32
CA LYS A 575 10.32 -5.58 -38.02
C LYS A 575 11.58 -5.69 -37.18
N PRO A 576 12.20 -6.89 -37.02
CA PRO A 576 13.41 -7.07 -36.22
C PRO A 576 14.56 -6.12 -36.53
N ALA A 577 14.79 -5.79 -37.81
CA ALA A 577 15.87 -4.91 -38.25
C ALA A 577 15.67 -3.42 -37.90
N ASN A 578 14.49 -3.03 -37.43
CA ASN A 578 14.10 -1.65 -37.16
C ASN A 578 13.89 -1.36 -35.67
N ARG A 579 14.13 -2.34 -34.79
CA ARG A 579 13.95 -2.21 -33.34
C ARG A 579 15.05 -1.33 -32.73
N PRO A 580 14.80 -0.67 -31.57
CA PRO A 580 15.87 -0.05 -30.79
C PRO A 580 17.00 -1.07 -30.54
N GLU A 581 18.25 -0.64 -30.73
CA GLU A 581 19.43 -1.54 -30.70
C GLU A 581 19.61 -2.22 -29.33
N THR A 582 19.39 -1.46 -28.26
CA THR A 582 19.39 -1.94 -26.87
C THR A 582 17.97 -1.79 -26.29
N PRO A 583 17.04 -2.73 -26.57
CA PRO A 583 15.73 -2.71 -25.93
C PRO A 583 15.91 -2.99 -24.43
N GLY A 584 15.06 -2.38 -23.62
CA GLY A 584 14.91 -2.76 -22.22
C GLY A 584 14.24 -4.13 -22.08
N ARG A 585 13.81 -4.47 -20.87
CA ARG A 585 13.07 -5.70 -20.58
C ARG A 585 11.82 -5.36 -19.79
N ALA A 586 10.72 -6.04 -20.10
CA ALA A 586 9.49 -5.97 -19.34
C ALA A 586 8.88 -7.36 -19.23
N PHE A 587 8.22 -7.62 -18.11
CA PHE A 587 7.57 -8.90 -17.84
C PHE A 587 6.24 -9.02 -18.59
N ILE A 588 5.94 -10.20 -19.13
CA ILE A 588 4.65 -10.57 -19.73
C ILE A 588 4.00 -11.59 -18.80
N GLY A 589 2.74 -11.34 -18.44
CA GLY A 589 2.10 -11.93 -17.25
C GLY A 589 2.20 -11.05 -16.00
N ARG A 590 2.49 -9.76 -16.16
CA ARG A 590 2.48 -8.67 -15.16
C ARG A 590 2.05 -7.37 -15.87
N HIS A 591 1.33 -6.48 -15.20
CA HIS A 591 1.11 -5.12 -15.69
C HIS A 591 2.46 -4.36 -15.84
N TRP A 592 2.51 -3.31 -16.64
CA TRP A 592 3.73 -2.49 -16.69
C TRP A 592 3.98 -1.79 -15.34
N ASP A 593 5.25 -1.71 -14.94
CA ASP A 593 5.66 -1.05 -13.70
C ASP A 593 5.63 0.47 -13.88
N THR A 594 4.42 1.02 -13.88
CA THR A 594 4.16 2.45 -13.85
C THR A 594 4.18 2.92 -12.38
N ASP A 595 5.39 3.03 -11.80
CA ASP A 595 5.70 3.29 -10.37
C ASP A 595 5.04 4.56 -9.76
N HIS A 596 4.28 5.31 -10.56
CA HIS A 596 3.48 6.46 -10.16
C HIS A 596 2.01 6.13 -10.41
N VAL A 597 1.29 5.83 -9.34
CA VAL A 597 0.04 5.03 -9.27
C VAL A 597 -1.07 5.38 -10.29
N TRP A 598 -1.06 6.59 -10.87
CA TRP A 598 -1.84 7.03 -12.04
C TRP A 598 -1.47 6.49 -13.45
N GLY A 599 -0.20 6.20 -13.78
CA GLY A 599 0.27 5.97 -15.18
C GLY A 599 -0.47 4.85 -15.96
N PRO A 600 -0.35 4.71 -17.30
CA PRO A 600 0.42 5.49 -18.29
C PRO A 600 -0.57 6.43 -19.05
N ALA A 601 -0.61 6.69 -20.37
CA ALA A 601 0.25 6.34 -21.50
C ALA A 601 1.62 7.02 -21.43
N PRO A 602 2.71 6.29 -21.72
CA PRO A 602 3.15 6.12 -23.12
C PRO A 602 2.74 4.77 -23.74
N ILE A 603 3.07 4.60 -25.02
CA ILE A 603 2.93 3.33 -25.74
C ILE A 603 4.13 2.45 -25.38
N GLY A 604 3.92 1.15 -25.26
CA GLY A 604 4.99 0.16 -25.08
C GLY A 604 4.99 -0.87 -26.21
N TRP A 605 6.19 -1.31 -26.59
CA TRP A 605 6.40 -2.38 -27.56
C TRP A 605 7.09 -3.56 -26.88
N HIS A 606 6.47 -4.73 -26.88
CA HIS A 606 7.13 -6.00 -26.57
C HIS A 606 7.59 -6.70 -27.86
N PHE A 607 8.73 -7.37 -27.80
CA PHE A 607 9.27 -8.19 -28.88
C PHE A 607 9.58 -9.60 -28.36
N LEU A 608 8.82 -10.59 -28.84
CA LEU A 608 8.93 -11.98 -28.45
C LEU A 608 9.44 -12.83 -29.61
N ARG A 609 9.93 -14.03 -29.27
CA ARG A 609 10.09 -15.15 -30.21
C ARG A 609 9.49 -16.39 -29.59
N PHE A 610 8.98 -17.27 -30.45
CA PHE A 610 8.50 -18.61 -30.08
C PHE A 610 8.89 -19.60 -31.17
N GLU A 611 8.95 -20.88 -30.84
CA GLU A 611 9.30 -21.94 -31.79
C GLU A 611 8.09 -22.86 -32.00
N LEU A 612 7.87 -23.28 -33.24
CA LEU A 612 6.89 -24.31 -33.58
C LEU A 612 7.61 -25.58 -34.04
N PRO A 613 7.19 -26.77 -33.58
CA PRO A 613 7.72 -28.04 -34.10
C PRO A 613 7.28 -28.23 -35.56
N ASP A 614 8.12 -28.84 -36.39
CA ASP A 614 7.85 -29.03 -37.83
C ASP A 614 6.50 -29.73 -38.09
N ALA A 615 6.08 -30.63 -37.19
CA ALA A 615 4.80 -31.34 -37.20
C ALA A 615 3.54 -30.47 -36.97
N HIS A 616 3.67 -29.13 -37.01
CA HIS A 616 2.55 -28.18 -37.09
C HIS A 616 2.00 -28.00 -38.51
N GLU A 617 2.70 -28.46 -39.56
CA GLU A 617 2.25 -28.30 -40.93
C GLU A 617 0.88 -28.98 -41.17
N GLY A 618 -0.05 -28.25 -41.81
CA GLY A 618 -1.44 -28.68 -42.02
C GLY A 618 -2.35 -28.55 -40.79
N ARG A 619 -1.83 -28.22 -39.60
CA ARG A 619 -2.63 -27.97 -38.39
C ARG A 619 -3.07 -26.51 -38.28
N LYS A 620 -4.07 -26.26 -37.42
CA LYS A 620 -4.42 -24.89 -37.02
C LYS A 620 -3.53 -24.41 -35.88
N VAL A 621 -2.96 -23.22 -36.04
CA VAL A 621 -2.10 -22.56 -35.04
C VAL A 621 -2.75 -21.26 -34.59
N PHE A 622 -2.88 -21.10 -33.28
CA PHE A 622 -3.48 -19.92 -32.65
C PHE A 622 -2.49 -19.19 -31.75
N LEU A 623 -2.54 -17.86 -31.79
CA LEU A 623 -2.00 -17.01 -30.71
C LEU A 623 -3.16 -16.57 -29.82
N HIS A 624 -3.20 -17.06 -28.59
CA HIS A 624 -4.16 -16.67 -27.56
C HIS A 624 -3.50 -15.65 -26.60
N PHE A 625 -4.22 -14.60 -26.24
CA PHE A 625 -3.78 -13.56 -25.31
C PHE A 625 -4.73 -13.58 -24.12
N GLY A 626 -4.25 -13.93 -22.93
CA GLY A 626 -5.12 -14.14 -21.77
C GLY A 626 -5.80 -12.86 -21.22
N ALA A 627 -5.19 -11.70 -21.48
CA ALA A 627 -5.70 -10.34 -21.32
C ALA A 627 -4.60 -9.33 -21.69
N ILE A 628 -4.97 -8.15 -22.15
CA ILE A 628 -4.07 -6.99 -22.27
C ILE A 628 -4.83 -5.74 -21.80
N ASP A 629 -4.29 -5.05 -20.80
CA ASP A 629 -4.75 -3.71 -20.44
C ASP A 629 -4.18 -2.71 -21.46
N GLY A 630 -5.07 -2.05 -22.18
CA GLY A 630 -4.73 -1.13 -23.26
C GLY A 630 -4.95 -1.68 -24.67
N HIS A 631 -5.10 -0.73 -25.60
CA HIS A 631 -5.34 -1.00 -27.01
C HIS A 631 -4.11 -1.61 -27.69
N ALA A 632 -4.22 -2.86 -28.13
CA ALA A 632 -3.14 -3.66 -28.69
C ALA A 632 -3.15 -3.68 -30.23
N THR A 633 -1.97 -3.78 -30.83
CA THR A 633 -1.76 -4.12 -32.24
C THR A 633 -0.68 -5.18 -32.33
N VAL A 634 -0.99 -6.28 -33.01
CA VAL A 634 -0.18 -7.50 -33.01
C VAL A 634 0.41 -7.75 -34.39
N TYR A 635 1.71 -8.04 -34.42
CA TYR A 635 2.48 -8.30 -35.63
C TYR A 635 3.19 -9.64 -35.55
N LEU A 636 2.97 -10.52 -36.53
CA LEU A 636 3.65 -11.81 -36.67
C LEU A 636 4.58 -11.78 -37.88
N ASN A 637 5.83 -12.17 -37.70
CA ASN A 637 6.87 -12.24 -38.73
C ASN A 637 6.98 -10.93 -39.57
N GLY A 638 6.72 -9.78 -38.93
CA GLY A 638 6.76 -8.45 -39.54
C GLY A 638 5.50 -8.01 -40.30
N ARG A 639 4.40 -8.77 -40.26
CA ARG A 639 3.08 -8.42 -40.82
C ARG A 639 2.09 -8.17 -39.68
N GLU A 640 1.21 -7.18 -39.81
CA GLU A 640 0.10 -6.97 -38.85
C GLU A 640 -0.94 -8.09 -39.02
N ILE A 641 -1.40 -8.67 -37.90
CA ILE A 641 -2.41 -9.76 -37.90
C ILE A 641 -3.73 -9.39 -37.23
N GLY A 642 -3.75 -8.33 -36.41
CA GLY A 642 -4.97 -7.88 -35.73
C GLY A 642 -4.74 -6.90 -34.61
N MET A 643 -5.85 -6.47 -34.01
CA MET A 643 -5.93 -5.46 -32.95
C MET A 643 -6.94 -5.90 -31.88
N HIS A 644 -6.78 -5.42 -30.64
CA HIS A 644 -7.71 -5.63 -29.53
C HIS A 644 -7.87 -4.33 -28.75
N ASP A 645 -9.11 -3.95 -28.39
CA ASP A 645 -9.35 -2.68 -27.70
C ASP A 645 -9.47 -2.83 -26.17
N GLY A 646 -8.32 -3.11 -25.55
CA GLY A 646 -8.16 -3.22 -24.10
C GLY A 646 -8.31 -1.91 -23.32
N ASN A 647 -8.75 -0.80 -23.93
CA ASN A 647 -9.08 0.46 -23.22
C ASN A 647 -10.56 0.55 -22.81
N THR A 648 -11.38 -0.47 -23.10
CA THR A 648 -12.80 -0.53 -22.71
C THR A 648 -12.99 -1.21 -21.34
N GLU A 649 -14.07 -0.89 -20.63
CA GLU A 649 -14.38 -1.37 -19.26
C GLU A 649 -14.32 -2.90 -19.08
N VAL A 650 -14.63 -3.65 -20.14
CA VAL A 650 -14.50 -5.12 -20.18
C VAL A 650 -13.26 -5.60 -20.94
N GLY A 651 -12.79 -4.84 -21.93
CA GLY A 651 -11.76 -5.26 -22.87
C GLY A 651 -10.38 -5.43 -22.25
N TRP A 652 -10.03 -4.65 -21.20
CA TRP A 652 -8.73 -4.81 -20.52
C TRP A 652 -8.56 -6.22 -19.94
N ASN A 653 -9.65 -6.82 -19.44
CA ASN A 653 -9.67 -8.12 -18.77
C ASN A 653 -10.05 -9.29 -19.68
N ALA A 654 -10.52 -9.00 -20.89
CA ALA A 654 -11.00 -9.99 -21.85
C ALA A 654 -9.83 -10.66 -22.59
N PRO A 655 -9.81 -12.00 -22.70
CA PRO A 655 -8.90 -12.69 -23.60
C PRO A 655 -9.35 -12.56 -25.06
N PHE A 656 -8.42 -12.74 -25.99
CA PHE A 656 -8.67 -12.76 -27.42
C PHE A 656 -7.67 -13.67 -28.13
N HIS A 657 -7.94 -14.04 -29.38
CA HIS A 657 -7.05 -14.91 -30.14
C HIS A 657 -7.05 -14.59 -31.64
N PHE A 658 -6.00 -15.05 -32.33
CA PHE A 658 -5.91 -15.04 -33.79
C PHE A 658 -5.54 -16.43 -34.31
N ASP A 659 -6.23 -16.92 -35.34
CA ASP A 659 -5.72 -17.97 -36.22
C ASP A 659 -4.56 -17.37 -37.02
N VAL A 660 -3.38 -17.97 -36.88
CA VAL A 660 -2.13 -17.51 -37.51
C VAL A 660 -1.54 -18.54 -38.47
N SER A 661 -2.30 -19.57 -38.84
CA SER A 661 -1.83 -20.73 -39.60
C SER A 661 -1.13 -20.37 -40.92
N GLU A 662 -1.55 -19.29 -41.59
CA GLU A 662 -0.95 -18.78 -42.84
C GLU A 662 0.22 -17.79 -42.62
N GLY A 663 0.45 -17.35 -41.38
CA GLY A 663 1.46 -16.35 -41.01
C GLY A 663 2.67 -16.92 -40.25
N VAL A 664 2.56 -18.15 -39.74
CA VAL A 664 3.65 -18.86 -39.04
C VAL A 664 4.58 -19.61 -40.00
N ARG A 665 5.68 -20.12 -39.46
CA ARG A 665 6.63 -21.01 -40.13
C ARG A 665 7.18 -22.05 -39.15
N ALA A 666 7.82 -23.10 -39.67
CA ALA A 666 8.59 -24.05 -38.87
C ALA A 666 9.72 -23.34 -38.09
N GLY A 667 10.01 -23.85 -36.88
CA GLY A 667 11.02 -23.28 -35.99
C GLY A 667 10.67 -21.86 -35.51
N ALA A 668 11.66 -20.97 -35.51
CA ALA A 668 11.60 -19.67 -34.83
C ALA A 668 10.71 -18.63 -35.55
N ASN A 669 9.61 -18.26 -34.89
CA ASN A 669 8.71 -17.16 -35.26
C ASN A 669 9.01 -15.91 -34.44
N ASP A 670 8.73 -14.74 -35.02
CA ASP A 670 8.97 -13.43 -34.40
C ASP A 670 7.63 -12.69 -34.21
N LEU A 671 7.39 -12.18 -33.00
CA LEU A 671 6.11 -11.59 -32.59
C LEU A 671 6.39 -10.22 -31.97
N ALA A 672 5.79 -9.15 -32.52
CA ALA A 672 5.83 -7.82 -31.94
C ALA A 672 4.43 -7.37 -31.51
N LEU A 673 4.35 -6.75 -30.35
CA LEU A 673 3.12 -6.33 -29.70
C LEU A 673 3.25 -4.87 -29.28
N ARG A 674 2.50 -3.97 -29.92
CA ARG A 674 2.36 -2.56 -29.51
C ARG A 674 1.11 -2.42 -28.65
N VAL A 675 1.22 -1.86 -27.45
CA VAL A 675 0.06 -1.58 -26.58
C VAL A 675 0.01 -0.09 -26.21
N PHE A 676 -1.18 0.49 -26.29
CA PHE A 676 -1.50 1.85 -25.86
C PHE A 676 -2.57 1.79 -24.76
N ALA A 677 -2.13 1.84 -23.50
CA ALA A 677 -3.04 1.91 -22.35
C ALA A 677 -3.37 3.38 -22.00
N SER A 678 -4.65 3.71 -21.86
CA SER A 678 -5.11 5.00 -21.36
C SER A 678 -5.15 5.10 -19.82
N SER A 679 -5.04 3.97 -19.12
CA SER A 679 -5.45 3.80 -17.73
C SER A 679 -4.43 3.03 -16.88
N GLN A 680 -4.27 3.50 -15.62
CA GLN A 680 -3.79 2.88 -14.37
C GLN A 680 -2.58 1.92 -14.29
N LEU A 681 -2.34 1.10 -15.31
CA LEU A 681 -1.45 -0.05 -15.27
C LEU A 681 -0.88 -0.35 -16.67
N GLY A 682 -1.71 -0.88 -17.56
CA GLY A 682 -1.36 -1.22 -18.94
C GLY A 682 -0.53 -2.50 -19.12
N GLY A 683 -0.49 -2.98 -20.35
CA GLY A 683 0.38 -4.07 -20.81
C GLY A 683 -0.25 -5.47 -20.77
N PRO A 684 0.47 -6.48 -21.31
CA PRO A 684 0.04 -7.87 -21.33
C PRO A 684 0.21 -8.53 -19.95
N TYR A 685 -0.69 -8.20 -19.03
CA TYR A 685 -0.62 -8.64 -17.63
C TYR A 685 -1.03 -10.09 -17.39
N ARG A 686 -1.65 -10.74 -18.38
CA ARG A 686 -1.75 -12.20 -18.44
C ARG A 686 -0.84 -12.75 -19.55
N PRO A 687 -0.39 -14.02 -19.44
CA PRO A 687 0.46 -14.63 -20.45
C PRO A 687 -0.16 -14.67 -21.84
N ILE A 688 0.72 -14.75 -22.83
CA ILE A 688 0.40 -15.05 -24.23
C ILE A 688 0.66 -16.55 -24.42
N SER A 689 -0.17 -17.25 -25.18
CA SER A 689 -0.06 -18.68 -25.40
C SER A 689 -0.08 -19.02 -26.89
N VAL A 690 0.83 -19.91 -27.30
CA VAL A 690 0.83 -20.52 -28.62
C VAL A 690 0.15 -21.88 -28.50
N VAL A 691 -0.87 -22.13 -29.32
CA VAL A 691 -1.68 -23.35 -29.30
C VAL A 691 -1.73 -23.95 -30.70
N VAL A 692 -1.52 -25.25 -30.83
CA VAL A 692 -1.66 -26.00 -32.09
C VAL A 692 -2.70 -27.10 -31.89
N ARG A 693 -3.63 -27.21 -32.84
CA ARG A 693 -4.68 -28.24 -32.90
C ARG A 693 -4.16 -29.57 -33.45
#